data_AF-A0A7C1I594-F1
#
_entry.id   AF-A0A7C1I594-F1
#
_cell.length_a   1.000
_cell.length_b   1.000
_cell.length_c   1.000
_cell.angle_alpha   90.00
_cell.angle_beta   90.00
_cell.angle_gamma   90.00
#
_symmetry.space_group_name_H-M   'P 1'
#
loop_
_entity.id
_entity.type
_entity.pdbx_description
1 polymer ?
#
loop_
_entity_poly.entity_id
_entity_poly.type
_entity_poly.pdbx_seq_one_letter_code
_entity_poly.pdbx_strand_id
1 'polypeptide(L)'
;MKAQHLIKFVMMLVLTGNAEALFAQSSGTYNLQITSDTYVSQFNPSNNYGRSADLVAGTDWEFGYLYRTYLRFDHTPIPADAEVLSAQLKIYMSYGTYYSEQYLLGIRKVSEVWDENTLNWKNQPGSASLVHIMTKAVDEEPGWKSFDITETVREWIGGSTKNRGVVMMAADESGELGECRFYSRESSGCRPYIQVIYLTNSMVPDSPDAPVCNMSGDDTPPDLDITFSKNPVELGSSTYVTVSASDSEGIHMVQLYRGNTLVITKTDDFARISLSVSGFVTPEEAGPVMFFAVAYNDRMQCTRVSERLLVQVDGEAPSVSIYHLPSHPAMGENVTFHASASDPSGIANLSIDVNGVRHFLDITQGANTVSGSLQINNANIFYDPSTTRLVTYAATSYDMEGNHTTYGPHTVIFGGNSGTDSDGDGLGDEIEEILGTDPHANDTDDDGLYDSWEVLGVDRDNNGVIDLDLPGFGASPHQKDLFIEVDWMEDANHSHKPHPWAIQTVINHFMCYGIRVHVDVGSMGGGNAVPHMEDMNIGDTKLNHLLNIKLAHCDPARYGIFRYALFGHGWGQYFGTGNMTVRSDPPNNENHYDEPYFQAKQFIHEIGHSLALGHGGQSLTQMSEAYSLDQQCYLFRNDVASWINTNYKPNYLSMMNYLYSSNNGLRARTTDGQDIMLLGFSQNLCGTHDLDENHLNESVGFNYPLDWGMYTWKRQGEI
;
A
#
# COMPACT_ATOMS: atom_id res chain seq x y z
N MET A 1 30.99 -15.63 -0.97
CA MET A 1 30.47 -15.30 0.37
C MET A 1 30.58 -13.79 0.55
N LYS A 2 29.42 -13.13 0.72
CA LYS A 2 29.16 -11.74 1.13
C LYS A 2 29.40 -10.58 0.14
N ALA A 3 28.26 -9.93 -0.17
CA ALA A 3 28.05 -8.52 -0.51
C ALA A 3 28.40 -8.00 -1.92
N GLN A 4 27.53 -8.29 -2.90
CA GLN A 4 27.30 -7.43 -4.08
C GLN A 4 25.86 -7.66 -4.59
N HIS A 5 24.85 -7.05 -3.99
CA HIS A 5 23.48 -6.91 -4.52
C HIS A 5 22.80 -5.72 -3.83
N LEU A 6 23.07 -4.52 -4.33
CA LEU A 6 22.17 -3.35 -4.27
C LEU A 6 22.75 -2.33 -5.27
N ILE A 7 21.89 -1.59 -5.98
CA ILE A 7 22.17 -0.69 -7.12
C ILE A 7 22.12 -1.38 -8.49
N LYS A 8 20.91 -1.80 -8.89
CA LYS A 8 20.47 -1.93 -10.28
C LYS A 8 18.95 -1.72 -10.32
N PHE A 9 18.50 -0.48 -10.08
CA PHE A 9 17.12 -0.07 -10.32
C PHE A 9 17.08 1.45 -10.41
N VAL A 10 17.61 2.02 -11.50
CA VAL A 10 17.29 3.33 -12.10
C VAL A 10 18.01 3.35 -13.46
N MET A 11 17.33 3.82 -14.51
CA MET A 11 17.72 3.93 -15.93
C MET A 11 17.58 2.67 -16.80
N MET A 12 16.34 2.43 -17.24
CA MET A 12 16.07 1.84 -18.55
C MET A 12 15.04 2.71 -19.27
N LEU A 13 15.47 3.86 -19.80
CA LEU A 13 14.70 4.63 -20.78
C LEU A 13 15.62 5.52 -21.61
N VAL A 14 16.33 4.94 -22.57
CA VAL A 14 16.84 5.66 -23.75
C VAL A 14 16.86 4.69 -24.92
N LEU A 15 16.17 5.07 -26.00
CA LEU A 15 16.15 4.61 -27.40
C LEU A 15 14.66 4.62 -27.80
N THR A 16 14.11 5.64 -28.47
CA THR A 16 14.60 6.38 -29.63
C THR A 16 13.87 7.72 -29.77
N GLY A 17 14.59 8.78 -30.18
CA GLY A 17 14.00 9.95 -30.81
C GLY A 17 13.97 11.22 -29.94
N ASN A 18 14.74 12.22 -30.37
CA ASN A 18 14.78 13.61 -29.91
C ASN A 18 13.44 14.12 -29.33
N ALA A 19 13.34 14.11 -28.00
CA ALA A 19 12.53 15.06 -27.27
C ALA A 19 13.51 15.83 -26.37
N GLU A 20 13.70 17.12 -26.64
CA GLU A 20 14.12 18.03 -25.59
C GLU A 20 13.01 17.99 -24.55
N ALA A 21 13.15 17.11 -23.56
CA ALA A 21 12.28 17.09 -22.40
C ALA A 21 12.42 18.45 -21.75
N LEU A 22 11.38 19.29 -21.85
CA LEU A 22 11.18 20.37 -20.90
C LEU A 22 11.04 19.70 -19.53
N PHE A 23 12.14 19.55 -18.81
CA PHE A 23 12.09 19.21 -17.39
C PHE A 23 11.34 20.34 -16.69
N ALA A 24 10.25 20.01 -16.00
CA ALA A 24 9.64 20.94 -15.06
C ALA A 24 10.67 21.22 -13.96
N GLN A 25 11.06 22.48 -13.81
CA GLN A 25 11.98 22.90 -12.74
C GLN A 25 11.40 22.51 -11.38
N SER A 26 12.18 21.80 -10.57
CA SER A 26 11.83 21.39 -9.20
C SER A 26 12.20 22.50 -8.22
N SER A 27 11.31 22.84 -7.29
CA SER A 27 11.59 23.76 -6.19
C SER A 27 12.20 23.01 -5.01
N GLY A 28 13.33 23.51 -4.47
CA GLY A 28 14.03 22.96 -3.32
C GLY A 28 14.26 24.01 -2.23
N THR A 29 14.28 23.55 -0.97
CA THR A 29 14.74 24.33 0.18
C THR A 29 15.91 23.59 0.84
N TYR A 30 17.02 24.28 1.11
CA TYR A 30 18.21 23.69 1.74
C TYR A 30 18.82 24.59 2.80
N ASN A 31 19.17 24.02 3.96
CA ASN A 31 19.84 24.72 5.06
C ASN A 31 21.36 24.52 4.99
N LEU A 32 22.09 25.47 4.39
CA LEU A 32 23.55 25.43 4.33
C LEU A 32 24.15 25.53 5.74
N GLN A 33 24.96 24.54 6.08
CA GLN A 33 25.59 24.45 7.40
C GLN A 33 26.83 25.32 7.49
N ILE A 34 27.04 25.92 8.66
CA ILE A 34 28.24 26.70 8.95
C ILE A 34 29.47 25.79 9.04
N THR A 35 30.54 26.19 8.36
CA THR A 35 31.81 25.46 8.30
C THR A 35 32.95 26.17 9.00
N SER A 36 32.86 27.47 9.23
CA SER A 36 33.86 28.25 9.97
C SER A 36 33.26 29.55 10.49
N ASP A 37 33.58 29.92 11.72
CA ASP A 37 33.27 31.21 12.31
C ASP A 37 34.29 31.69 13.34
N THR A 38 34.42 33.00 13.45
CA THR A 38 35.23 33.64 14.49
C THR A 38 34.86 35.12 14.52
N TYR A 39 35.12 35.79 15.62
CA TYR A 39 35.15 37.25 15.63
C TYR A 39 36.57 37.78 15.85
N VAL A 40 36.78 39.05 15.51
CA VAL A 40 38.00 39.79 15.82
C VAL A 40 37.66 40.97 16.70
N SER A 41 38.53 41.28 17.65
CA SER A 41 38.32 42.34 18.64
C SER A 41 39.46 43.35 18.61
N GLN A 42 39.15 44.63 18.43
CA GLN A 42 40.13 45.70 18.51
C GLN A 42 40.70 45.85 19.94
N PHE A 43 39.90 45.53 20.96
CA PHE A 43 40.30 45.55 22.35
C PHE A 43 41.44 44.56 22.63
N ASN A 44 41.32 43.34 22.07
CA ASN A 44 42.32 42.27 22.22
C ASN A 44 42.89 41.85 20.85
N PRO A 45 43.76 42.67 20.24
CA PRO A 45 44.02 42.57 18.81
C PRO A 45 44.86 41.35 18.39
N SER A 46 45.43 40.61 19.35
CA SER A 46 46.24 39.41 19.07
C SER A 46 45.51 38.10 19.39
N ASN A 47 44.31 38.16 19.96
CA ASN A 47 43.56 36.97 20.34
C ASN A 47 42.80 36.41 19.13
N ASN A 48 42.74 35.08 19.05
CA ASN A 48 41.88 34.35 18.14
C ASN A 48 40.67 33.81 18.90
N TYR A 49 39.50 33.86 18.28
CA TYR A 49 38.23 33.52 18.90
C TYR A 49 37.46 32.42 18.17
N GLY A 50 38.09 31.66 17.27
CA GLY A 50 37.45 30.60 16.48
C GLY A 50 37.06 29.33 17.27
N ARG A 51 37.11 29.38 18.61
CA ARG A 51 36.59 28.36 19.51
C ARG A 51 35.63 28.94 20.55
N SER A 52 35.28 30.21 20.41
CA SER A 52 34.39 30.93 21.31
C SER A 52 32.96 30.48 21.05
N ALA A 53 32.20 30.13 22.09
CA ALA A 53 30.77 29.83 21.95
C ALA A 53 29.95 31.06 21.50
N ASP A 54 30.50 32.27 21.69
CA ASP A 54 29.89 33.54 21.31
C ASP A 54 30.66 34.23 20.16
N LEU A 55 29.91 34.91 19.30
CA LEU A 55 30.37 35.83 18.27
C LEU A 55 29.97 37.26 18.64
N VAL A 56 30.78 38.25 18.27
CA VAL A 56 30.56 39.65 18.63
C VAL A 56 30.73 40.54 17.40
N ALA A 57 29.73 41.39 17.13
CA ALA A 57 29.78 42.37 16.06
C ALA A 57 29.28 43.73 16.54
N GLY A 58 29.91 44.80 16.03
CA GLY A 58 29.53 46.17 16.33
C GLY A 58 30.66 46.98 16.98
N THR A 59 30.28 47.94 17.80
CA THR A 59 31.17 48.87 18.50
C THR A 59 30.79 48.89 19.98
N ASP A 60 31.70 48.53 20.89
CA ASP A 60 31.33 48.50 22.31
C ASP A 60 30.93 49.88 22.86
N TRP A 61 30.17 49.82 23.95
CA TRP A 61 29.56 50.97 24.58
C TRP A 61 30.49 51.69 25.57
N GLU A 62 31.51 51.03 26.10
CA GLU A 62 32.34 51.57 27.20
C GLU A 62 33.56 52.34 26.68
N PHE A 63 34.17 51.89 25.58
CA PHE A 63 35.43 52.42 25.06
C PHE A 63 35.46 52.62 23.53
N GLY A 64 34.41 52.21 22.83
CA GLY A 64 34.29 52.30 21.38
C GLY A 64 35.14 51.30 20.61
N TYR A 65 35.52 50.15 21.19
CA TYR A 65 36.28 49.16 20.43
C TYR A 65 35.39 48.42 19.41
N LEU A 66 35.97 48.14 18.26
CA LEU A 66 35.30 47.47 17.16
C LEU A 66 35.39 45.95 17.24
N TYR A 67 34.29 45.30 16.88
CA TYR A 67 34.15 43.85 16.78
C TYR A 67 33.55 43.47 15.43
N ARG A 68 34.11 42.42 14.81
CA ARG A 68 33.64 41.91 13.51
C ARG A 68 33.58 40.39 13.51
N THR A 69 32.46 39.84 13.07
CA THR A 69 32.18 38.40 13.02
C THR A 69 32.30 37.88 11.59
N TYR A 70 33.13 36.87 11.36
CA TYR A 70 33.32 36.20 10.07
C TYR A 70 32.61 34.86 10.07
N LEU A 71 31.86 34.54 9.00
CA LEU A 71 31.06 33.32 8.85
C LEU A 71 31.27 32.70 7.47
N ARG A 72 31.45 31.39 7.38
CA ARG A 72 31.55 30.64 6.10
C ARG A 72 30.69 29.38 6.13
N PHE A 73 30.04 29.06 5.02
CA PHE A 73 29.07 27.96 4.88
C PHE A 73 29.45 27.03 3.74
N ASP A 74 29.07 25.75 3.81
CA ASP A 74 29.23 24.81 2.70
C ASP A 74 28.01 24.90 1.76
N HIS A 75 28.24 25.17 0.48
CA HIS A 75 27.20 25.23 -0.55
C HIS A 75 27.21 24.00 -1.46
N THR A 76 28.17 23.10 -1.32
CA THR A 76 28.39 21.98 -2.24
C THR A 76 27.20 21.03 -2.42
N PRO A 77 26.27 20.89 -1.45
CA PRO A 77 25.05 20.13 -1.65
C PRO A 77 24.07 20.73 -2.65
N ILE A 78 24.04 22.05 -2.85
CA ILE A 78 23.10 22.69 -3.78
C ILE A 78 23.54 22.40 -5.22
N PRO A 79 22.64 21.91 -6.10
CA PRO A 79 22.96 21.63 -7.51
C PRO A 79 23.53 22.86 -8.24
N ALA A 80 24.51 22.63 -9.13
CA ALA A 80 25.17 23.70 -9.87
C ALA A 80 24.24 24.40 -10.89
N ASP A 81 23.15 23.75 -11.30
CA ASP A 81 22.12 24.30 -12.17
C ASP A 81 21.02 25.05 -11.40
N ALA A 82 21.15 25.20 -10.08
CA ALA A 82 20.15 25.83 -9.24
C ALA A 82 20.00 27.33 -9.53
N GLU A 83 18.77 27.76 -9.82
CA GLU A 83 18.34 29.15 -9.83
C GLU A 83 17.91 29.57 -8.41
N VAL A 84 18.78 30.29 -7.72
CA VAL A 84 18.51 30.76 -6.35
C VAL A 84 17.44 31.86 -6.36
N LEU A 85 16.30 31.57 -5.73
CA LEU A 85 15.17 32.49 -5.56
C LEU A 85 15.32 33.34 -4.29
N SER A 86 15.79 32.74 -3.19
CA SER A 86 16.00 33.41 -1.90
C SER A 86 17.14 32.75 -1.12
N ALA A 87 17.97 33.55 -0.45
CA ALA A 87 18.92 33.06 0.54
C ALA A 87 18.96 33.96 1.77
N GLN A 88 18.58 33.40 2.93
CA GLN A 88 18.48 34.10 4.21
C GLN A 88 19.54 33.57 5.18
N LEU A 89 20.51 34.42 5.54
CA LEU A 89 21.42 34.13 6.65
C LEU A 89 20.65 34.28 7.96
N LYS A 90 20.51 33.17 8.69
CA LYS A 90 19.89 33.08 10.00
C LYS A 90 20.99 32.97 11.06
N ILE A 91 20.96 33.88 12.04
CA ILE A 91 21.91 33.89 13.16
C ILE A 91 21.19 34.32 14.44
N TYR A 92 21.39 33.59 15.52
CA TYR A 92 20.70 33.85 16.77
C TYR A 92 21.47 34.86 17.62
N MET A 93 20.82 35.98 17.91
CA MET A 93 21.34 37.01 18.81
C MET A 93 21.00 36.64 20.25
N SER A 94 22.01 36.50 21.10
CA SER A 94 21.83 36.23 22.53
C SER A 94 21.66 37.53 23.33
N TYR A 95 22.24 38.63 22.84
CA TYR A 95 22.25 39.90 23.56
C TYR A 95 22.58 41.08 22.62
N GLY A 96 21.97 42.25 22.85
CA GLY A 96 22.30 43.52 22.18
C GLY A 96 22.32 44.69 23.18
N THR A 97 23.15 45.72 22.93
CA THR A 97 23.18 46.94 23.77
C THR A 97 23.58 48.15 22.96
N TYR A 98 22.76 49.21 22.96
CA TYR A 98 23.01 50.46 22.21
C TYR A 98 22.08 51.61 22.66
N TYR A 99 22.35 52.85 22.22
CA TYR A 99 21.65 54.07 22.67
C TYR A 99 20.46 54.53 21.82
N SER A 100 20.36 54.08 20.57
CA SER A 100 19.31 54.52 19.64
C SER A 100 18.31 53.40 19.38
N GLU A 101 17.07 53.73 19.04
CA GLU A 101 16.03 52.72 18.77
C GLU A 101 16.35 51.84 17.54
N GLN A 102 17.42 52.12 16.78
CA GLN A 102 17.79 51.39 15.55
C GLN A 102 19.31 51.28 15.36
N TYR A 103 19.98 50.38 16.10
CA TYR A 103 21.37 50.06 15.80
C TYR A 103 21.49 49.25 14.50
N LEU A 104 22.42 49.63 13.62
CA LEU A 104 22.54 49.10 12.27
C LEU A 104 23.75 48.17 12.15
N LEU A 105 23.51 46.90 11.84
CA LEU A 105 24.54 45.94 11.44
C LEU A 105 24.67 45.87 9.93
N GLY A 106 25.91 45.85 9.45
CA GLY A 106 26.27 45.65 8.05
C GLY A 106 26.78 44.24 7.79
N ILE A 107 26.29 43.63 6.71
CA ILE A 107 26.83 42.38 6.17
C ILE A 107 27.67 42.72 4.93
N ARG A 108 28.88 42.17 4.87
CA ARG A 108 29.80 42.36 3.74
C ARG A 108 30.35 41.02 3.27
N LYS A 109 30.52 40.85 1.97
CA LYS A 109 31.22 39.72 1.35
C LYS A 109 32.73 39.86 1.57
N VAL A 110 33.39 38.76 1.94
CA VAL A 110 34.85 38.73 2.09
C VAL A 110 35.47 38.24 0.78
N SER A 111 36.51 38.90 0.27
CA SER A 111 37.22 38.45 -0.95
C SER A 111 38.58 37.80 -0.66
N GLU A 112 39.19 38.11 0.49
CA GLU A 112 40.45 37.53 0.95
C GLU A 112 40.25 36.19 1.66
N VAL A 113 41.31 35.38 1.68
CA VAL A 113 41.32 34.10 2.41
C VAL A 113 41.50 34.36 3.90
N TRP A 114 40.72 33.67 4.72
CA TRP A 114 40.87 33.68 6.17
C TRP A 114 40.71 32.26 6.75
N ASP A 115 41.36 32.05 7.89
CA ASP A 115 41.35 30.81 8.65
C ASP A 115 40.88 31.08 10.07
N GLU A 116 39.79 30.43 10.46
CA GLU A 116 39.16 30.47 11.77
C GLU A 116 40.14 30.30 12.93
N ASN A 117 41.17 29.46 12.79
CA ASN A 117 42.09 29.13 13.87
C ASN A 117 43.20 30.17 14.07
N THR A 118 43.34 31.14 13.16
CA THR A 118 44.44 32.12 13.20
C THR A 118 43.98 33.56 13.07
N LEU A 119 42.73 33.81 12.65
CA LEU A 119 42.21 35.15 12.45
C LEU A 119 42.17 35.93 13.78
N ASN A 120 42.68 37.15 13.74
CA ASN A 120 42.66 38.12 14.83
C ASN A 120 42.61 39.53 14.22
N TRP A 121 42.51 40.55 15.07
CA TRP A 121 42.37 41.94 14.60
C TRP A 121 43.52 42.40 13.68
N LYS A 122 44.74 41.89 13.88
CA LYS A 122 45.94 42.32 13.14
C LYS A 122 46.04 41.70 11.74
N ASN A 123 45.47 40.52 11.51
CA ASN A 123 45.56 39.80 10.24
C ASN A 123 44.19 39.62 9.55
N GLN A 124 43.14 40.26 10.06
CA GLN A 124 41.82 40.26 9.41
C GLN A 124 41.89 40.87 8.00
N PRO A 125 40.98 40.45 7.09
CA PRO A 125 40.83 41.07 5.78
C PRO A 125 40.72 42.60 5.85
N GLY A 126 41.48 43.28 4.99
CA GLY A 126 41.46 44.74 4.89
C GLY A 126 40.14 45.27 4.31
N SER A 127 39.80 46.53 4.57
CA SER A 127 38.51 47.12 4.15
C SER A 127 38.25 47.07 2.64
N ALA A 128 39.30 47.09 1.80
CA ALA A 128 39.19 46.96 0.34
C ALA A 128 38.71 45.56 -0.09
N SER A 129 38.83 44.57 0.79
CA SER A 129 38.47 43.18 0.57
C SER A 129 37.13 42.81 1.21
N LEU A 130 36.38 43.82 1.67
CA LEU A 130 35.05 43.72 2.24
C LEU A 130 34.04 44.48 1.37
N VAL A 131 33.24 43.75 0.60
CA VAL A 131 32.24 44.32 -0.32
C VAL A 131 30.89 44.38 0.38
N HIS A 132 30.29 45.57 0.48
CA HIS A 132 28.98 45.75 1.12
C HIS A 132 27.89 44.90 0.44
N ILE A 133 27.07 44.22 1.24
CA ILE A 133 25.87 43.50 0.78
C ILE A 133 24.62 44.26 1.21
N MET A 134 24.47 44.46 2.53
CA MET A 134 23.29 45.11 3.10
C MET A 134 23.58 45.68 4.48
N THR A 135 22.66 46.53 4.95
CA THR A 135 22.58 46.99 6.33
C THR A 135 21.18 46.73 6.87
N LYS A 136 21.05 46.35 8.13
CA LYS A 136 19.76 46.11 8.79
C LYS A 136 19.75 46.61 10.23
N ALA A 137 18.64 47.22 10.63
CA ALA A 137 18.36 47.54 12.02
C ALA A 137 18.09 46.27 12.81
N VAL A 138 18.72 46.16 13.96
CA VAL A 138 18.47 45.10 14.95
C VAL A 138 17.83 45.70 16.19
N ASP A 139 16.94 44.94 16.81
CA ASP A 139 16.34 45.22 18.12
C ASP A 139 17.18 44.59 19.27
N GLU A 140 16.82 44.86 20.52
CA GLU A 140 17.54 44.36 21.70
C GLU A 140 17.09 42.94 22.10
N GLU A 141 16.02 42.43 21.48
CA GLU A 141 15.39 41.17 21.86
C GLU A 141 16.22 39.98 21.37
N PRO A 142 16.60 39.06 22.26
CA PRO A 142 17.23 37.80 21.88
C PRO A 142 16.37 37.03 20.88
N GLY A 143 17.00 36.42 19.88
CA GLY A 143 16.27 35.67 18.86
C GLY A 143 16.98 35.59 17.52
N TRP A 144 16.36 34.86 16.59
CA TRP A 144 16.85 34.72 15.22
C TRP A 144 16.78 36.04 14.46
N LYS A 145 17.94 36.49 13.98
CA LYS A 145 18.05 37.62 13.05
C LYS A 145 18.30 37.05 11.64
N SER A 146 17.58 37.62 10.67
CA SER A 146 17.59 37.19 9.26
C SER A 146 18.18 38.29 8.39
N PHE A 147 19.15 37.95 7.53
CA PHE A 147 19.77 38.87 6.58
C PHE A 147 19.68 38.30 5.17
N ASP A 148 19.19 39.09 4.23
CA ASP A 148 19.06 38.69 2.84
C ASP A 148 20.44 38.77 2.15
N ILE A 149 20.95 37.61 1.74
CA ILE A 149 22.22 37.47 1.03
C ILE A 149 22.02 36.72 -0.30
N THR A 150 20.81 36.78 -0.86
CA THR A 150 20.39 36.05 -2.07
C THR A 150 21.38 36.19 -3.22
N GLU A 151 21.76 37.42 -3.56
CA GLU A 151 22.72 37.68 -4.65
C GLU A 151 24.10 37.08 -4.37
N THR A 152 24.55 37.13 -3.11
CA THR A 152 25.87 36.58 -2.74
C THR A 152 25.89 35.06 -2.87
N VAL A 153 24.83 34.37 -2.47
CA VAL A 153 24.71 32.91 -2.60
C VAL A 153 24.54 32.50 -4.06
N ARG A 154 23.79 33.29 -4.85
CA ARG A 154 23.68 33.09 -6.31
C ARG A 154 25.03 33.17 -7.00
N GLU A 155 25.87 34.13 -6.63
CA GLU A 155 27.25 34.23 -7.14
C GLU A 155 28.14 33.03 -6.75
N TRP A 156 27.99 32.51 -5.53
CA TRP A 156 28.76 31.35 -5.08
C TRP A 156 28.38 30.08 -5.86
N ILE A 157 27.08 29.80 -6.00
CA ILE A 157 26.58 28.62 -6.71
C ILE A 157 26.86 28.73 -8.22
N GLY A 158 26.63 29.91 -8.80
CA GLY A 158 26.94 30.19 -10.21
C GLY A 158 28.44 30.27 -10.51
N GLY A 159 29.31 30.20 -9.49
CA GLY A 159 30.76 30.18 -9.64
C GLY A 159 31.40 31.51 -10.06
N SER A 160 30.66 32.62 -10.07
CA SER A 160 31.18 33.95 -10.42
C SER A 160 32.09 34.52 -9.33
N THR A 161 31.89 34.11 -8.08
CA THR A 161 32.80 34.41 -6.98
C THR A 161 33.11 33.15 -6.15
N LYS A 162 34.33 33.08 -5.60
CA LYS A 162 34.68 32.01 -4.66
C LYS A 162 34.00 32.27 -3.32
N ASN A 163 33.34 31.26 -2.76
CA ASN A 163 32.81 31.34 -1.40
C ASN A 163 33.94 31.48 -0.38
N ARG A 164 34.10 32.70 0.14
CA ARG A 164 34.99 33.05 1.25
C ARG A 164 34.22 33.53 2.48
N GLY A 165 32.90 33.33 2.49
CA GLY A 165 32.04 33.75 3.58
C GLY A 165 31.71 35.25 3.59
N VAL A 166 31.11 35.67 4.70
CA VAL A 166 30.66 37.04 4.98
C VAL A 166 31.24 37.54 6.30
N VAL A 167 31.30 38.85 6.46
CA VAL A 167 31.60 39.52 7.72
C VAL A 167 30.41 40.37 8.16
N MET A 168 30.05 40.26 9.43
CA MET A 168 29.08 41.09 10.13
C MET A 168 29.84 42.08 11.02
N MET A 169 29.48 43.35 10.91
CA MET A 169 30.15 44.46 11.60
C MET A 169 29.19 45.64 11.77
N ALA A 170 29.58 46.68 12.51
CA ALA A 170 28.81 47.93 12.52
C ALA A 170 28.63 48.45 11.09
N ALA A 171 27.43 48.93 10.75
CA ALA A 171 27.18 49.53 9.44
C ALA A 171 28.07 50.76 9.19
N ASP A 172 28.23 51.57 10.25
CA ASP A 172 29.17 52.70 10.33
C ASP A 172 30.01 52.57 11.61
N GLU A 173 31.28 52.21 11.46
CA GLU A 173 32.23 52.06 12.57
C GLU A 173 32.69 53.39 13.18
N SER A 174 32.31 54.52 12.58
CA SER A 174 32.48 55.87 13.15
C SER A 174 31.20 56.45 13.74
N GLY A 175 30.10 55.69 13.65
CA GLY A 175 28.75 56.11 14.02
C GLY A 175 28.40 55.78 15.46
N GLU A 176 27.12 55.42 15.67
CA GLU A 176 26.58 55.11 17.00
C GLU A 176 27.24 53.87 17.62
N LEU A 177 27.39 53.88 18.95
CA LEU A 177 27.92 52.75 19.70
C LEU A 177 26.84 51.70 19.92
N GLY A 178 27.18 50.44 19.67
CA GLY A 178 26.31 49.30 19.87
C GLY A 178 27.00 47.95 19.65
N GLU A 179 26.83 47.01 20.58
CA GLU A 179 27.40 45.65 20.45
C GLU A 179 26.27 44.62 20.39
N CYS A 180 26.38 43.65 19.49
CA CYS A 180 25.51 42.49 19.42
C CYS A 180 26.33 41.21 19.59
N ARG A 181 25.82 40.30 20.43
CA ARG A 181 26.37 38.96 20.65
C ARG A 181 25.47 37.90 20.02
N PHE A 182 26.11 36.93 19.39
CA PHE A 182 25.44 35.85 18.67
C PHE A 182 26.02 34.50 19.05
N TYR A 183 25.25 33.44 18.85
CA TYR A 183 25.78 32.10 18.99
C TYR A 183 26.65 31.70 17.79
N SER A 184 27.78 31.07 18.11
CA SER A 184 28.73 30.49 17.15
C SER A 184 28.34 29.07 16.73
N ARG A 185 29.15 28.45 15.89
CA ARG A 185 29.15 27.01 15.61
C ARG A 185 29.53 26.18 16.84
N GLU A 186 30.35 26.69 17.75
CA GLU A 186 30.75 26.01 18.98
C GLU A 186 29.69 26.03 20.07
N SER A 187 28.59 26.77 19.88
CA SER A 187 27.45 26.74 20.79
C SER A 187 26.78 25.36 20.83
N SER A 188 26.06 25.11 21.94
CA SER A 188 25.28 23.88 22.14
C SER A 188 23.98 23.83 21.34
N GLY A 189 23.63 24.88 20.59
CA GLY A 189 22.39 25.01 19.79
C GLY A 189 22.30 26.40 19.14
N CYS A 190 21.26 26.65 18.32
CA CYS A 190 21.07 27.93 17.61
C CYS A 190 22.24 28.36 16.70
N ARG A 191 22.94 27.40 16.09
CA ARG A 191 24.10 27.70 15.23
C ARG A 191 23.66 28.50 13.98
N PRO A 192 24.49 29.39 13.45
CA PRO A 192 24.13 30.11 12.23
C PRO A 192 23.99 29.17 11.03
N TYR A 193 23.05 29.45 10.13
CA TYR A 193 22.83 28.72 8.88
C TYR A 193 22.30 29.64 7.77
N ILE A 194 22.33 29.20 6.52
CA ILE A 194 21.68 29.91 5.42
C ILE A 194 20.55 29.03 4.88
N GLN A 195 19.31 29.54 4.94
CA GLN A 195 18.17 28.90 4.27
C GLN A 195 18.14 29.37 2.81
N VAL A 196 18.19 28.43 1.87
CA VAL A 196 18.21 28.71 0.43
C VAL A 196 16.98 28.08 -0.22
N ILE A 197 16.22 28.88 -0.96
CA ILE A 197 15.11 28.44 -1.81
C ILE A 197 15.55 28.59 -3.27
N TYR A 198 15.41 27.53 -4.07
CA TYR A 198 15.90 27.50 -5.46
C TYR A 198 15.06 26.61 -6.37
N LEU A 199 15.18 26.85 -7.68
CA LEU A 199 14.67 25.98 -8.74
C LEU A 199 15.83 25.19 -9.36
N THR A 200 15.65 23.92 -9.70
CA THR A 200 16.68 23.08 -10.34
C THR A 200 16.05 22.05 -11.28
N ASN A 201 16.79 21.63 -12.31
CA ASN A 201 16.42 20.48 -13.14
C ASN A 201 17.03 19.17 -12.60
N SER A 202 17.87 19.26 -11.58
CA SER A 202 18.52 18.14 -10.90
C SER A 202 17.68 17.65 -9.72
N MET A 203 18.01 16.46 -9.20
CA MET A 203 17.41 15.93 -7.98
C MET A 203 17.63 16.89 -6.80
N VAL A 204 16.56 17.16 -6.05
CA VAL A 204 16.65 17.96 -4.83
C VAL A 204 17.29 17.11 -3.73
N PRO A 205 18.46 17.50 -3.18
CA PRO A 205 19.10 16.79 -2.07
C PRO A 205 18.28 16.91 -0.78
N ASP A 206 18.39 15.91 0.10
CA ASP A 206 17.84 16.01 1.45
C ASP A 206 18.55 17.13 2.22
N SER A 207 17.77 18.09 2.73
CA SER A 207 18.28 19.18 3.56
C SER A 207 18.50 18.70 4.99
N PRO A 208 19.61 19.07 5.64
CA PRO A 208 19.71 18.95 7.10
C PRO A 208 18.66 19.85 7.76
N ASP A 209 18.20 19.43 8.94
CA ASP A 209 17.30 20.22 9.78
C ASP A 209 17.96 21.56 10.16
N ALA A 210 17.14 22.57 10.47
CA ALA A 210 17.67 23.82 11.01
C ALA A 210 18.28 23.55 12.40
N PRO A 211 19.38 24.25 12.78
CA PRO A 211 19.96 24.09 14.11
C PRO A 211 18.95 24.39 15.22
N VAL A 212 18.63 23.38 16.03
CA VAL A 212 17.72 23.51 17.17
C VAL A 212 18.31 24.47 18.19
N CYS A 213 17.52 25.42 18.64
CA CYS A 213 17.81 26.20 19.82
C CYS A 213 17.39 25.38 21.04
N ASN A 214 18.29 25.12 21.99
CA ASN A 214 17.93 24.53 23.30
C ASN A 214 17.06 25.51 24.10
N MET A 215 15.83 25.72 23.64
CA MET A 215 14.71 26.31 24.35
C MET A 215 13.82 25.14 24.76
N SER A 216 13.44 25.06 26.03
CA SER A 216 12.48 24.08 26.53
C SER A 216 11.20 24.09 25.67
N GLY A 217 10.82 22.95 25.07
CA GLY A 217 9.59 22.78 24.30
C GLY A 217 9.52 21.41 23.60
N ASP A 218 8.58 21.25 22.67
CA ASP A 218 8.35 20.02 21.92
C ASP A 218 9.48 19.73 20.92
N ASP A 219 10.10 18.54 21.03
CA ASP A 219 11.15 18.06 20.14
C ASP A 219 10.62 16.97 19.18
N THR A 220 9.31 16.75 19.12
CA THR A 220 8.71 15.80 18.18
C THR A 220 8.52 16.43 16.80
N PRO A 221 8.84 15.70 15.71
CA PRO A 221 8.45 16.12 14.37
C PRO A 221 6.92 16.18 14.21
N PRO A 222 6.41 16.93 13.21
CA PRO A 222 4.97 17.09 13.03
C PRO A 222 4.27 15.77 12.68
N ASP A 223 3.06 15.56 13.15
CA ASP A 223 2.19 14.49 12.64
C ASP A 223 1.75 14.84 11.21
N LEU A 224 1.66 13.83 10.35
CA LEU A 224 1.36 14.01 8.92
C LEU A 224 0.53 12.84 8.38
N ASP A 225 -0.51 13.17 7.62
CA ASP A 225 -1.39 12.20 6.98
C ASP A 225 -1.79 12.62 5.55
N ILE A 226 -2.04 11.64 4.67
CA ILE A 226 -2.56 11.81 3.32
C ILE A 226 -3.88 11.02 3.21
N THR A 227 -4.95 11.69 2.81
CA THR A 227 -6.25 11.05 2.56
C THR A 227 -6.77 11.36 1.17
N PHE A 228 -7.49 10.39 0.58
CA PHE A 228 -8.20 10.53 -0.69
C PHE A 228 -9.70 10.40 -0.44
N SER A 229 -10.51 11.26 -1.05
CA SER A 229 -11.98 11.18 -0.93
C SER A 229 -12.57 9.94 -1.61
N LYS A 230 -11.88 9.41 -2.63
CA LYS A 230 -12.21 8.18 -3.36
C LYS A 230 -10.91 7.45 -3.69
N ASN A 231 -10.79 6.20 -3.25
CA ASN A 231 -9.69 5.27 -3.54
C ASN A 231 -10.24 3.83 -3.42
N PRO A 232 -10.34 3.04 -4.51
CA PRO A 232 -9.85 3.33 -5.86
C PRO A 232 -10.65 4.41 -6.61
N VAL A 233 -10.05 5.03 -7.63
CA VAL A 233 -10.67 6.03 -8.52
C VAL A 233 -10.63 5.56 -9.97
N GLU A 234 -11.69 5.84 -10.74
CA GLU A 234 -11.72 5.55 -12.18
C GLU A 234 -10.76 6.45 -12.97
N LEU A 235 -10.14 5.90 -14.01
CA LEU A 235 -9.25 6.63 -14.91
C LEU A 235 -9.97 7.85 -15.51
N GLY A 236 -9.31 9.02 -15.44
CA GLY A 236 -9.88 10.29 -15.92
C GLY A 236 -10.89 10.94 -14.97
N SER A 237 -11.28 10.29 -13.87
CA SER A 237 -12.08 10.91 -12.81
C SER A 237 -11.19 11.65 -11.80
N SER A 238 -11.69 12.75 -11.25
CA SER A 238 -11.00 13.49 -10.19
C SER A 238 -11.30 12.90 -8.81
N THR A 239 -10.28 12.77 -7.97
CA THR A 239 -10.42 12.53 -6.52
C THR A 239 -9.81 13.70 -5.76
N TYR A 240 -10.33 13.97 -4.56
CA TYR A 240 -9.83 15.04 -3.71
C TYR A 240 -8.76 14.46 -2.78
N VAL A 241 -7.52 14.97 -2.90
CA VAL A 241 -6.43 14.62 -1.99
C VAL A 241 -6.33 15.69 -0.92
N THR A 242 -6.19 15.26 0.34
CA THR A 242 -5.96 16.14 1.49
C THR A 242 -4.72 15.68 2.23
N VAL A 243 -3.78 16.59 2.41
CA VAL A 243 -2.64 16.41 3.31
C VAL A 243 -2.89 17.25 4.54
N SER A 244 -2.81 16.62 5.71
CA SER A 244 -3.02 17.28 7.00
C SER A 244 -1.79 17.09 7.86
N ALA A 245 -1.26 18.20 8.38
CA ALA A 245 -0.18 18.19 9.35
C ALA A 245 -0.61 18.87 10.65
N SER A 246 -0.09 18.39 11.78
CA SER A 246 -0.30 19.02 13.09
C SER A 246 0.92 18.87 13.99
N ASP A 247 1.19 19.92 14.76
CA ASP A 247 2.32 20.00 15.69
C ASP A 247 2.00 21.03 16.77
N SER A 248 2.37 20.75 18.02
CA SER A 248 2.02 21.61 19.15
C SER A 248 2.74 22.97 19.13
N GLU A 249 3.87 23.08 18.42
CA GLU A 249 4.67 24.30 18.27
C GLU A 249 4.39 25.06 16.97
N GLY A 250 3.60 24.48 16.05
CA GLY A 250 3.22 25.10 14.78
C GLY A 250 3.82 24.42 13.54
N ILE A 251 3.09 24.50 12.43
CA ILE A 251 3.48 23.97 11.12
C ILE A 251 3.95 25.10 10.21
N HIS A 252 5.18 24.98 9.72
CA HIS A 252 5.78 25.93 8.79
C HIS A 252 5.38 25.64 7.34
N MET A 253 5.41 24.37 6.94
CA MET A 253 5.20 23.99 5.55
C MET A 253 4.65 22.57 5.40
N VAL A 254 3.78 22.38 4.41
CA VAL A 254 3.32 21.06 3.94
C VAL A 254 3.46 20.98 2.42
N GLN A 255 4.02 19.89 1.93
CA GLN A 255 4.24 19.60 0.52
C GLN A 255 3.66 18.23 0.16
N LEU A 256 3.03 18.13 -1.01
CA LEU A 256 2.53 16.90 -1.62
C LEU A 256 3.19 16.71 -2.98
N TYR A 257 3.68 15.51 -3.24
CA TYR A 257 4.32 15.09 -4.47
C TYR A 257 3.59 13.90 -5.08
N ARG A 258 3.62 13.79 -6.41
CA ARG A 258 3.26 12.61 -7.20
C ARG A 258 4.53 12.13 -7.90
N GLY A 259 5.08 10.99 -7.48
CA GLY A 259 6.45 10.63 -7.84
C GLY A 259 7.44 11.73 -7.41
N ASN A 260 8.16 12.30 -8.38
CA ASN A 260 9.11 13.40 -8.13
C ASN A 260 8.51 14.80 -8.37
N THR A 261 7.24 14.89 -8.79
CA THR A 261 6.61 16.16 -9.16
C THR A 261 5.88 16.75 -7.96
N LEU A 262 6.20 17.99 -7.58
CA LEU A 262 5.44 18.74 -6.56
C LEU A 262 4.04 19.05 -7.08
N VAL A 263 3.01 18.55 -6.39
CA VAL A 263 1.58 18.73 -6.73
C VAL A 263 1.02 19.95 -6.00
N ILE A 264 1.25 20.02 -4.67
CA ILE A 264 0.69 21.08 -3.84
C ILE A 264 1.70 21.46 -2.76
N THR A 265 1.82 22.75 -2.46
CA THR A 265 2.59 23.27 -1.34
C THR A 265 1.80 24.32 -0.60
N LYS A 266 1.95 24.37 0.72
CA LYS A 266 1.39 25.43 1.57
C LYS A 266 2.39 25.78 2.64
N THR A 267 2.68 27.07 2.77
CA THR A 267 3.55 27.65 3.79
C THR A 267 2.72 28.54 4.71
N ASP A 268 3.08 28.61 5.99
CA ASP A 268 2.52 29.58 6.92
C ASP A 268 3.64 30.36 7.63
N ASP A 269 3.39 31.64 7.86
CA ASP A 269 4.34 32.58 8.45
C ASP A 269 4.13 32.64 9.97
N PHE A 270 4.19 31.48 10.65
CA PHE A 270 4.19 31.24 12.12
C PHE A 270 2.86 30.86 12.84
N ALA A 271 2.99 29.94 13.81
CA ALA A 271 2.07 29.63 14.93
C ALA A 271 0.75 28.86 14.62
N ARG A 272 0.59 28.28 13.43
CA ARG A 272 -0.55 27.39 13.15
C ARG A 272 -0.23 25.95 13.56
N ILE A 273 -0.81 25.48 14.66
CA ILE A 273 -0.65 24.11 15.16
C ILE A 273 -1.22 23.03 14.22
N SER A 274 -1.95 23.42 13.18
CA SER A 274 -2.36 22.53 12.10
C SER A 274 -2.41 23.24 10.76
N LEU A 275 -1.96 22.54 9.72
CA LEU A 275 -1.96 23.02 8.35
C LEU A 275 -2.46 21.89 7.44
N SER A 276 -3.58 22.14 6.77
CA SER A 276 -4.06 21.24 5.72
C SER A 276 -3.97 21.90 4.35
N VAL A 277 -3.66 21.08 3.35
CA VAL A 277 -3.70 21.48 1.95
C VAL A 277 -4.39 20.40 1.14
N SER A 278 -5.25 20.83 0.23
CA SER A 278 -6.08 19.92 -0.53
C SER A 278 -6.28 20.40 -1.97
N GLY A 279 -6.52 19.45 -2.86
CA GLY A 279 -6.70 19.71 -4.28
C GLY A 279 -7.31 18.53 -5.00
N PHE A 280 -7.81 18.78 -6.21
CA PHE A 280 -8.22 17.70 -7.10
C PHE A 280 -6.99 17.12 -7.80
N VAL A 281 -6.93 15.80 -7.84
CA VAL A 281 -6.01 15.04 -8.69
C VAL A 281 -6.82 14.23 -9.67
N THR A 282 -6.49 14.33 -10.95
CA THR A 282 -7.09 13.54 -12.03
C THR A 282 -6.00 12.66 -12.62
N PRO A 283 -6.00 11.36 -12.34
CA PRO A 283 -5.02 10.45 -12.92
C PRO A 283 -5.21 10.30 -14.44
N GLU A 284 -4.09 10.24 -15.15
CA GLU A 284 -4.03 10.09 -16.62
C GLU A 284 -3.61 8.68 -17.05
N GLU A 285 -3.18 7.85 -16.10
CA GLU A 285 -2.70 6.48 -16.32
C GLU A 285 -3.37 5.55 -15.30
N ALA A 286 -3.70 4.34 -15.74
CA ALA A 286 -4.22 3.27 -14.89
C ALA A 286 -3.13 2.73 -13.96
N GLY A 287 -3.55 2.10 -12.86
CA GLY A 287 -2.66 1.48 -11.89
C GLY A 287 -2.32 2.32 -10.65
N PRO A 288 -1.42 1.80 -9.80
CA PRO A 288 -1.07 2.43 -8.55
C PRO A 288 -0.23 3.70 -8.77
N VAL A 289 -0.76 4.84 -8.33
CA VAL A 289 -0.06 6.12 -8.33
C VAL A 289 0.40 6.46 -6.92
N MET A 290 1.72 6.55 -6.72
CA MET A 290 2.30 6.90 -5.43
C MET A 290 2.33 8.41 -5.20
N PHE A 291 1.81 8.82 -4.04
CA PHE A 291 1.92 10.18 -3.51
C PHE A 291 2.84 10.19 -2.29
N PHE A 292 3.62 11.27 -2.16
CA PHE A 292 4.52 11.50 -1.03
C PHE A 292 4.21 12.86 -0.42
N ALA A 293 4.09 12.93 0.90
CA ALA A 293 3.95 14.19 1.59
C ALA A 293 5.10 14.41 2.56
N VAL A 294 5.47 15.69 2.72
CA VAL A 294 6.44 16.14 3.71
C VAL A 294 5.87 17.33 4.45
N ALA A 295 5.94 17.33 5.78
CA ALA A 295 5.59 18.46 6.62
C ALA A 295 6.79 18.90 7.44
N TYR A 296 6.92 20.21 7.66
CA TYR A 296 7.93 20.84 8.48
C TYR A 296 7.25 21.65 9.56
N ASN A 297 7.64 21.48 10.82
CA ASN A 297 7.20 22.36 11.91
C ASN A 297 7.99 23.68 11.91
N ASP A 298 7.62 24.62 12.78
CA ASP A 298 8.29 25.94 12.91
C ASP A 298 9.77 25.81 13.35
N ARG A 299 10.16 24.64 13.89
CA ARG A 299 11.55 24.26 14.20
C ARG A 299 12.28 23.55 13.04
N MET A 300 11.63 23.42 11.88
CA MET A 300 12.11 22.75 10.67
C MET A 300 12.38 21.24 10.84
N GLN A 301 11.82 20.60 11.87
CA GLN A 301 11.79 19.14 11.96
C GLN A 301 10.73 18.61 10.99
N CYS A 302 10.98 17.44 10.38
CA CYS A 302 10.11 16.93 9.33
C CYS A 302 9.62 15.50 9.51
N THR A 303 8.42 15.26 8.99
CA THR A 303 7.82 13.93 8.82
C THR A 303 7.54 13.71 7.35
N ARG A 304 7.77 12.48 6.88
CA ARG A 304 7.47 12.04 5.51
C ARG A 304 6.53 10.86 5.55
N VAL A 305 5.49 10.89 4.73
CA VAL A 305 4.56 9.77 4.55
C VAL A 305 4.31 9.55 3.06
N SER A 306 3.88 8.35 2.70
CA SER A 306 3.50 8.00 1.35
C SER A 306 2.18 7.25 1.35
N GLU A 307 1.32 7.55 0.40
CA GLU A 307 0.04 6.86 0.23
C GLU A 307 -0.19 6.55 -1.23
N ARG A 308 -0.85 5.42 -1.51
CA ARG A 308 -1.13 4.97 -2.87
C ARG A 308 -2.55 5.30 -3.28
N LEU A 309 -2.71 5.86 -4.48
CA LEU A 309 -4.00 6.00 -5.14
C LEU A 309 -4.12 4.91 -6.20
N LEU A 310 -5.11 4.02 -6.07
CA LEU A 310 -5.39 2.99 -7.07
C LEU A 310 -6.28 3.59 -8.16
N VAL A 311 -5.81 3.55 -9.42
CA VAL A 311 -6.53 4.05 -10.58
C VAL A 311 -7.01 2.88 -11.43
N GLN A 312 -8.31 2.80 -11.65
CA GLN A 312 -8.94 1.65 -12.29
C GLN A 312 -9.62 2.00 -13.62
N VAL A 313 -9.60 1.07 -14.57
CA VAL A 313 -10.41 1.14 -15.80
C VAL A 313 -11.64 0.27 -15.61
N ASP A 314 -11.45 -0.99 -15.23
CA ASP A 314 -12.53 -1.89 -14.82
C ASP A 314 -12.31 -2.52 -13.45
N GLY A 315 -11.09 -2.46 -12.90
CA GLY A 315 -10.76 -3.00 -11.59
C GLY A 315 -10.67 -4.53 -11.55
N GLU A 316 -10.78 -5.19 -12.70
CA GLU A 316 -10.77 -6.65 -12.81
C GLU A 316 -9.37 -7.15 -13.21
N ALA A 317 -9.13 -8.45 -13.02
CA ALA A 317 -7.87 -9.07 -13.43
C ALA A 317 -7.92 -9.50 -14.92
N PRO A 318 -6.76 -9.56 -15.60
CA PRO A 318 -6.72 -9.91 -17.01
C PRO A 318 -7.23 -11.33 -17.25
N SER A 319 -7.97 -11.54 -18.34
CA SER A 319 -8.26 -12.90 -18.82
C SER A 319 -6.97 -13.53 -19.36
N VAL A 320 -6.70 -14.79 -19.00
CA VAL A 320 -5.48 -15.52 -19.41
C VAL A 320 -5.84 -16.90 -19.94
N SER A 321 -5.19 -17.33 -21.00
CA SER A 321 -5.27 -18.71 -21.49
C SER A 321 -3.89 -19.25 -21.82
N ILE A 322 -3.71 -20.56 -21.64
CA ILE A 322 -2.49 -21.28 -22.00
C ILE A 322 -2.82 -22.68 -22.48
N TYR A 323 -2.09 -23.15 -23.49
CA TYR A 323 -2.15 -24.53 -23.97
C TYR A 323 -0.79 -24.94 -24.53
N HIS A 324 -0.62 -26.23 -24.78
CA HIS A 324 0.61 -26.75 -25.37
C HIS A 324 0.32 -27.54 -26.65
N LEU A 325 1.30 -27.57 -27.56
CA LEU A 325 1.26 -28.36 -28.78
C LEU A 325 2.53 -29.20 -28.94
N PRO A 326 2.40 -30.48 -29.37
CA PRO A 326 1.14 -31.22 -29.56
C PRO A 326 0.44 -31.52 -28.22
N SER A 327 -0.89 -31.67 -28.22
CA SER A 327 -1.69 -31.92 -27.00
C SER A 327 -1.49 -33.30 -26.37
N HIS A 328 -0.96 -34.25 -27.16
CA HIS A 328 -0.62 -35.60 -26.71
C HIS A 328 0.78 -35.95 -27.22
N PRO A 329 1.84 -35.37 -26.64
CA PRO A 329 3.20 -35.59 -27.11
C PRO A 329 3.65 -37.03 -26.86
N ALA A 330 4.30 -37.63 -27.86
CA ALA A 330 5.00 -38.89 -27.67
C ALA A 330 6.25 -38.70 -26.78
N MET A 331 6.75 -39.78 -26.18
CA MET A 331 8.05 -39.75 -25.49
C MET A 331 9.16 -39.23 -26.41
N GLY A 332 9.91 -38.23 -25.97
CA GLY A 332 10.97 -37.58 -26.74
C GLY A 332 10.51 -36.48 -27.70
N GLU A 333 9.20 -36.20 -27.80
CA GLU A 333 8.68 -35.14 -28.66
C GLU A 333 8.85 -33.75 -28.02
N ASN A 334 9.11 -32.72 -28.83
CA ASN A 334 9.24 -31.35 -28.32
C ASN A 334 7.85 -30.69 -28.22
N VAL A 335 7.65 -29.94 -27.15
CA VAL A 335 6.40 -29.22 -26.88
C VAL A 335 6.62 -27.70 -26.96
N THR A 336 5.63 -26.99 -27.50
CA THR A 336 5.57 -25.53 -27.50
C THR A 336 4.37 -25.07 -26.68
N PHE A 337 4.60 -24.18 -25.73
CA PHE A 337 3.55 -23.56 -24.90
C PHE A 337 3.09 -22.27 -25.56
N HIS A 338 1.79 -22.06 -25.63
CA HIS A 338 1.15 -20.89 -26.22
C HIS A 338 0.30 -20.22 -25.15
N ALA A 339 0.54 -18.94 -24.88
CA ALA A 339 -0.24 -18.18 -23.92
C ALA A 339 -0.80 -16.90 -24.54
N SER A 340 -1.95 -16.47 -24.05
CA SER A 340 -2.53 -15.17 -24.38
C SER A 340 -3.18 -14.53 -23.18
N ALA A 341 -3.25 -13.20 -23.18
CA ALA A 341 -3.93 -12.44 -22.15
C ALA A 341 -4.69 -11.25 -22.76
N SER A 342 -5.81 -10.89 -22.15
CA SER A 342 -6.61 -9.74 -22.58
C SER A 342 -7.23 -9.00 -21.40
N ASP A 343 -7.16 -7.67 -21.46
CA ASP A 343 -7.69 -6.76 -20.45
C ASP A 343 -8.01 -5.37 -21.03
N PRO A 344 -9.14 -4.74 -20.69
CA PRO A 344 -9.49 -3.38 -21.12
C PRO A 344 -8.49 -2.29 -20.71
N SER A 345 -7.80 -2.45 -19.57
CA SER A 345 -6.77 -1.52 -19.09
C SER A 345 -5.43 -1.68 -19.83
N GLY A 346 -5.25 -2.79 -20.54
CA GLY A 346 -4.02 -3.18 -21.21
C GLY A 346 -3.19 -4.18 -20.40
N ILE A 347 -2.28 -4.89 -21.06
CA ILE A 347 -1.43 -5.90 -20.41
C ILE A 347 -0.05 -5.32 -20.08
N ALA A 348 0.34 -5.39 -18.80
CA ALA A 348 1.66 -4.96 -18.33
C ALA A 348 2.74 -6.01 -18.59
N ASN A 349 2.46 -7.29 -18.36
CA ASN A 349 3.36 -8.40 -18.68
C ASN A 349 2.59 -9.71 -18.85
N LEU A 350 3.15 -10.65 -19.62
CA LEU A 350 2.68 -12.03 -19.77
C LEU A 350 3.88 -12.96 -19.59
N SER A 351 3.71 -14.01 -18.77
CA SER A 351 4.75 -14.99 -18.48
C SER A 351 4.23 -16.42 -18.52
N ILE A 352 5.11 -17.36 -18.85
CA ILE A 352 4.87 -18.81 -18.78
C ILE A 352 5.83 -19.38 -17.74
N ASP A 353 5.27 -20.02 -16.72
CA ASP A 353 6.00 -20.82 -15.74
C ASP A 353 6.07 -22.27 -16.24
N VAL A 354 7.27 -22.89 -16.28
CA VAL A 354 7.43 -24.31 -16.60
C VAL A 354 8.28 -24.98 -15.52
N ASN A 355 7.75 -26.03 -14.88
CA ASN A 355 8.34 -26.69 -13.70
C ASN A 355 8.82 -25.69 -12.62
N GLY A 356 8.02 -24.65 -12.39
CA GLY A 356 8.32 -23.59 -11.42
C GLY A 356 9.33 -22.52 -11.86
N VAL A 357 9.77 -22.54 -13.13
CA VAL A 357 10.67 -21.51 -13.68
C VAL A 357 9.91 -20.55 -14.58
N ARG A 358 9.96 -19.25 -14.23
CA ARG A 358 9.24 -18.17 -14.92
C ARG A 358 9.95 -17.63 -16.16
N HIS A 359 9.21 -17.51 -17.26
CA HIS A 359 9.66 -16.91 -18.50
C HIS A 359 8.73 -15.79 -18.95
N PHE A 360 9.22 -14.55 -18.98
CA PHE A 360 8.48 -13.43 -19.56
C PHE A 360 8.50 -13.50 -21.09
N LEU A 361 7.33 -13.33 -21.71
CA LEU A 361 7.19 -13.25 -23.16
C LEU A 361 7.42 -11.82 -23.64
N ASP A 362 8.04 -11.68 -24.81
CA ASP A 362 8.16 -10.38 -25.48
C ASP A 362 6.78 -9.95 -26.01
N ILE A 363 6.15 -9.01 -25.34
CA ILE A 363 4.83 -8.46 -25.70
C ILE A 363 4.89 -6.95 -25.92
N THR A 364 3.87 -6.40 -26.59
CA THR A 364 3.64 -4.95 -26.63
C THR A 364 2.92 -4.52 -25.35
N GLN A 365 3.65 -3.97 -24.38
CA GLN A 365 3.08 -3.48 -23.12
C GLN A 365 1.97 -2.43 -23.37
N GLY A 366 0.88 -2.52 -22.60
CA GLY A 366 -0.28 -1.63 -22.70
C GLY A 366 -1.26 -1.98 -23.83
N ALA A 367 -0.98 -3.01 -24.63
CA ALA A 367 -1.97 -3.52 -25.58
C ALA A 367 -3.07 -4.30 -24.84
N ASN A 368 -4.33 -4.10 -25.23
CA ASN A 368 -5.49 -4.77 -24.61
C ASN A 368 -5.48 -6.28 -24.78
N THR A 369 -4.80 -6.81 -25.80
CA THR A 369 -4.66 -8.25 -26.01
C THR A 369 -3.25 -8.55 -26.48
N VAL A 370 -2.61 -9.54 -25.87
CA VAL A 370 -1.27 -10.01 -26.22
C VAL A 370 -1.23 -11.53 -26.29
N SER A 371 -0.31 -12.06 -27.08
CA SER A 371 -0.05 -13.51 -27.14
C SER A 371 1.40 -13.78 -27.47
N GLY A 372 1.87 -14.96 -27.08
CA GLY A 372 3.22 -15.42 -27.38
C GLY A 372 3.36 -16.92 -27.17
N SER A 373 4.53 -17.45 -27.49
CA SER A 373 4.83 -18.85 -27.28
C SER A 373 6.24 -19.07 -26.75
N LEU A 374 6.41 -20.18 -26.04
CA LEU A 374 7.67 -20.64 -25.49
C LEU A 374 7.93 -22.05 -26.00
N GLN A 375 8.96 -22.21 -26.81
CA GLN A 375 9.48 -23.52 -27.18
C GLN A 375 10.71 -23.83 -26.34
N ILE A 376 10.64 -24.91 -25.55
CA ILE A 376 11.79 -25.37 -24.77
C ILE A 376 12.73 -26.16 -25.67
N ASN A 377 14.01 -25.82 -25.64
CA ASN A 377 15.05 -26.42 -26.46
C ASN A 377 16.35 -26.56 -25.66
N ASN A 378 17.41 -27.07 -26.31
CA ASN A 378 18.69 -27.35 -25.67
C ASN A 378 19.38 -26.15 -25.00
N ALA A 379 18.97 -24.91 -25.29
CA ALA A 379 19.50 -23.70 -24.67
C ALA A 379 18.79 -23.33 -23.36
N ASN A 380 17.56 -23.83 -23.13
CA ASN A 380 16.70 -23.50 -21.98
C ASN A 380 16.07 -24.78 -21.38
N ILE A 381 16.85 -25.88 -21.27
CA ILE A 381 16.34 -27.19 -20.81
C ILE A 381 16.02 -27.16 -19.31
N PHE A 382 14.75 -27.38 -18.95
CA PHE A 382 14.30 -27.66 -17.57
C PHE A 382 13.76 -29.08 -17.39
N TYR A 383 13.78 -29.88 -18.46
CA TYR A 383 13.45 -31.31 -18.45
C TYR A 383 14.04 -31.98 -19.71
N ASP A 384 14.34 -33.29 -19.65
CA ASP A 384 14.80 -34.05 -20.81
C ASP A 384 13.59 -34.73 -21.47
N PRO A 385 13.17 -34.32 -22.69
CA PRO A 385 11.99 -34.87 -23.34
C PRO A 385 12.03 -36.40 -23.52
N SER A 386 13.23 -37.01 -23.54
CA SER A 386 13.40 -38.45 -23.73
C SER A 386 13.19 -39.27 -22.45
N THR A 387 13.28 -38.65 -21.28
CA THR A 387 13.16 -39.34 -19.98
C THR A 387 12.08 -38.77 -19.08
N THR A 388 11.67 -37.53 -19.30
CA THR A 388 10.65 -36.86 -18.50
C THR A 388 9.27 -37.33 -18.92
N ARG A 389 8.48 -37.79 -17.95
CA ARG A 389 7.08 -38.15 -18.15
C ARG A 389 6.12 -36.99 -17.97
N LEU A 390 6.39 -36.12 -16.99
CA LEU A 390 5.50 -35.02 -16.64
C LEU A 390 6.22 -33.67 -16.67
N VAL A 391 5.56 -32.66 -17.21
CA VAL A 391 5.98 -31.26 -17.14
C VAL A 391 4.78 -30.43 -16.73
N THR A 392 4.94 -29.64 -15.66
CA THR A 392 3.89 -28.70 -15.23
C THR A 392 4.14 -27.33 -15.83
N TYR A 393 3.06 -26.63 -16.19
CA TYR A 393 3.15 -25.29 -16.74
C TYR A 393 1.95 -24.42 -16.37
N ALA A 394 2.14 -23.11 -16.31
CA ALA A 394 1.09 -22.14 -16.05
C ALA A 394 1.39 -20.83 -16.80
N ALA A 395 0.37 -19.99 -17.01
CA ALA A 395 0.56 -18.62 -17.48
C ALA A 395 0.14 -17.63 -16.40
N THR A 396 0.95 -16.59 -16.19
CA THR A 396 0.58 -15.45 -15.34
C THR A 396 0.66 -14.17 -16.15
N SER A 397 -0.37 -13.35 -16.07
CA SER A 397 -0.41 -12.02 -16.68
C SER A 397 -0.78 -10.96 -15.66
N TYR A 398 -0.15 -9.79 -15.74
CA TYR A 398 -0.55 -8.58 -15.01
C TYR A 398 -1.11 -7.57 -16.00
N ASP A 399 -2.17 -6.89 -15.61
CA ASP A 399 -2.72 -5.75 -16.36
C ASP A 399 -2.01 -4.42 -15.98
N MET A 400 -2.46 -3.30 -16.56
CA MET A 400 -1.92 -1.97 -16.23
C MET A 400 -2.42 -1.43 -14.88
N GLU A 401 -3.49 -2.00 -14.33
CA GLU A 401 -4.03 -1.68 -13.00
C GLU A 401 -3.21 -2.33 -11.87
N GLY A 402 -2.41 -3.34 -12.20
CA GLY A 402 -1.63 -4.16 -11.29
C GLY A 402 -2.35 -5.41 -10.80
N ASN A 403 -3.56 -5.70 -11.31
CA ASN A 403 -4.23 -6.97 -11.04
C ASN A 403 -3.58 -8.06 -11.89
N HIS A 404 -3.79 -9.32 -11.49
CA HIS A 404 -3.17 -10.44 -12.18
C HIS A 404 -4.03 -11.69 -12.10
N THR A 405 -3.88 -12.52 -13.12
CA THR A 405 -4.46 -13.86 -13.19
C THR A 405 -3.33 -14.85 -13.45
N THR A 406 -3.35 -15.95 -12.71
CA THR A 406 -2.56 -17.13 -13.03
C THR A 406 -3.51 -18.23 -13.47
N TYR A 407 -3.26 -18.81 -14.64
CA TYR A 407 -4.04 -19.90 -15.20
C TYR A 407 -3.16 -21.16 -15.27
N GLY A 408 -3.55 -22.20 -14.53
CA GLY A 408 -2.77 -23.43 -14.28
C GLY A 408 -2.55 -23.70 -12.78
N PRO A 409 -1.77 -24.75 -12.43
CA PRO A 409 -0.88 -25.49 -13.31
C PRO A 409 -1.59 -26.56 -14.15
N HIS A 410 -1.21 -26.65 -15.42
CA HIS A 410 -1.51 -27.78 -16.31
C HIS A 410 -0.36 -28.77 -16.34
N THR A 411 -0.66 -30.01 -16.73
CA THR A 411 0.34 -31.08 -16.86
C THR A 411 0.44 -31.58 -18.30
N VAL A 412 1.65 -31.61 -18.84
CA VAL A 412 1.98 -32.35 -20.07
C VAL A 412 2.33 -33.78 -19.68
N ILE A 413 1.66 -34.77 -20.29
CA ILE A 413 1.95 -36.19 -20.09
C ILE A 413 2.59 -36.78 -21.35
N PHE A 414 3.91 -36.99 -21.31
CA PHE A 414 4.64 -37.62 -22.40
C PHE A 414 4.34 -39.11 -22.47
N GLY A 415 4.01 -39.60 -23.67
CA GLY A 415 3.62 -41.00 -23.89
C GLY A 415 2.18 -41.32 -23.49
N GLY A 416 1.43 -40.34 -22.99
CA GLY A 416 0.02 -40.47 -22.61
C GLY A 416 -0.23 -41.06 -21.23
N ASN A 417 -1.47 -40.93 -20.78
CA ASN A 417 -2.01 -41.56 -19.57
C ASN A 417 -2.54 -42.95 -19.94
N SER A 418 -1.72 -43.99 -19.78
CA SER A 418 -2.07 -45.35 -20.16
C SER A 418 -1.49 -46.34 -19.15
N GLY A 419 -2.17 -47.46 -18.92
CA GLY A 419 -1.71 -48.47 -17.99
C GLY A 419 -2.86 -49.07 -17.18
N THR A 420 -2.50 -49.60 -16.01
CA THR A 420 -3.46 -49.93 -14.96
C THR A 420 -3.93 -48.63 -14.31
N ASP A 421 -5.21 -48.58 -13.98
CA ASP A 421 -5.90 -47.55 -13.22
C ASP A 421 -6.67 -48.34 -12.17
N SER A 422 -6.14 -48.35 -10.95
CA SER A 422 -6.51 -49.31 -9.92
C SER A 422 -7.76 -48.91 -9.13
N ASP A 423 -8.10 -47.62 -9.06
CA ASP A 423 -9.32 -47.10 -8.43
C ASP A 423 -10.39 -46.66 -9.44
N GLY A 424 -10.04 -46.53 -10.72
CA GLY A 424 -10.95 -46.25 -11.82
C GLY A 424 -11.34 -44.78 -11.95
N ASP A 425 -10.52 -43.85 -11.44
CA ASP A 425 -10.80 -42.42 -11.50
C ASP A 425 -10.46 -41.80 -12.87
N GLY A 426 -9.68 -42.51 -13.71
CA GLY A 426 -9.24 -42.07 -15.03
C GLY A 426 -7.78 -41.62 -15.11
N LEU A 427 -7.04 -41.62 -14.02
CA LEU A 427 -5.59 -41.40 -13.92
C LEU A 427 -4.90 -42.77 -13.74
N GLY A 428 -3.85 -43.05 -14.50
CA GLY A 428 -3.18 -44.36 -14.41
C GLY A 428 -2.16 -44.43 -13.27
N ASP A 429 -2.01 -45.59 -12.65
CA ASP A 429 -1.14 -45.86 -11.49
C ASP A 429 0.29 -45.31 -11.65
N GLU A 430 0.84 -45.35 -12.87
CA GLU A 430 2.18 -44.81 -13.15
C GLU A 430 2.22 -43.28 -13.05
N ILE A 431 1.19 -42.60 -13.56
CA ILE A 431 1.11 -41.14 -13.52
C ILE A 431 0.87 -40.68 -12.07
N GLU A 432 0.01 -41.39 -11.34
CA GLU A 432 -0.26 -41.17 -9.92
C GLU A 432 1.01 -41.32 -9.08
N GLU A 433 1.79 -42.38 -9.28
CA GLU A 433 3.06 -42.59 -8.58
C GLU A 433 4.05 -41.43 -8.82
N ILE A 434 4.05 -40.83 -10.01
CA ILE A 434 4.91 -39.68 -10.34
C ILE A 434 4.38 -38.38 -9.71
N LEU A 435 3.05 -38.18 -9.70
CA LEU A 435 2.40 -37.03 -9.08
C LEU A 435 2.34 -37.11 -7.55
N GLY A 436 2.54 -38.31 -7.00
CA GLY A 436 2.48 -38.60 -5.58
C GLY A 436 1.07 -38.80 -5.03
N THR A 437 0.07 -38.98 -5.90
CA THR A 437 -1.30 -39.36 -5.51
C THR A 437 -1.37 -40.84 -5.14
N ASP A 438 -2.46 -41.30 -4.50
CA ASP A 438 -2.64 -42.70 -4.09
C ASP A 438 -3.38 -43.50 -5.19
N PRO A 439 -2.73 -44.46 -5.88
CA PRO A 439 -3.34 -45.26 -6.96
C PRO A 439 -4.56 -46.12 -6.57
N HIS A 440 -4.97 -46.07 -5.31
CA HIS A 440 -6.08 -46.83 -4.78
C HIS A 440 -7.16 -45.94 -4.17
N ALA A 441 -7.04 -44.62 -4.29
CA ALA A 441 -7.98 -43.62 -3.83
C ALA A 441 -8.23 -42.60 -4.93
N ASN A 442 -9.45 -42.62 -5.46
CA ASN A 442 -9.89 -41.77 -6.56
C ASN A 442 -9.96 -40.27 -6.25
N ASP A 443 -9.62 -39.86 -5.03
CA ASP A 443 -9.59 -38.50 -4.47
C ASP A 443 -8.56 -38.56 -3.33
N THR A 444 -7.34 -38.13 -3.61
CA THR A 444 -6.20 -38.29 -2.69
C THR A 444 -6.32 -37.37 -1.47
N ASP A 445 -6.96 -36.20 -1.61
CA ASP A 445 -6.99 -35.19 -0.55
C ASP A 445 -8.33 -35.04 0.18
N ASP A 446 -9.34 -35.82 -0.21
CA ASP A 446 -10.69 -35.90 0.37
C ASP A 446 -11.46 -34.57 0.29
N ASP A 447 -11.47 -33.92 -0.88
CA ASP A 447 -12.26 -32.70 -1.14
C ASP A 447 -13.51 -32.92 -2.02
N GLY A 448 -13.63 -34.11 -2.63
CA GLY A 448 -14.72 -34.50 -3.50
C GLY A 448 -14.47 -34.32 -5.00
N LEU A 449 -13.25 -33.98 -5.42
CA LEU A 449 -12.78 -33.97 -6.80
C LEU A 449 -11.94 -35.21 -7.08
N TYR A 450 -12.01 -35.75 -8.30
CA TYR A 450 -11.15 -36.87 -8.67
C TYR A 450 -9.76 -36.37 -9.06
N ASP A 451 -8.72 -37.11 -8.69
CA ASP A 451 -7.33 -36.76 -9.02
C ASP A 451 -7.17 -36.55 -10.54
N SER A 452 -7.82 -37.40 -11.34
CA SER A 452 -7.86 -37.25 -12.79
C SER A 452 -8.48 -35.94 -13.26
N TRP A 453 -9.53 -35.44 -12.60
CA TRP A 453 -10.21 -34.19 -12.94
C TRP A 453 -9.33 -32.99 -12.65
N GLU A 454 -8.59 -33.03 -11.56
CA GLU A 454 -7.69 -31.95 -11.15
C GLU A 454 -6.42 -31.90 -12.00
N VAL A 455 -5.98 -33.05 -12.54
CA VAL A 455 -4.77 -33.14 -13.37
C VAL A 455 -5.05 -32.95 -14.86
N LEU A 456 -6.15 -33.52 -15.38
CA LEU A 456 -6.46 -33.58 -16.82
C LEU A 456 -7.59 -32.64 -17.23
N GLY A 457 -8.41 -32.19 -16.29
CA GLY A 457 -9.69 -31.53 -16.55
C GLY A 457 -10.83 -32.54 -16.73
N VAL A 458 -12.05 -32.03 -16.80
CA VAL A 458 -13.27 -32.85 -16.90
C VAL A 458 -13.75 -32.90 -18.34
N ASP A 459 -13.90 -34.11 -18.88
CA ASP A 459 -14.58 -34.42 -20.15
C ASP A 459 -15.83 -35.25 -19.82
N ARG A 460 -17.00 -34.61 -19.74
CA ARG A 460 -18.24 -35.25 -19.30
C ARG A 460 -18.88 -36.09 -20.39
N ASP A 461 -18.70 -35.72 -21.66
CA ASP A 461 -19.31 -36.42 -22.79
C ASP A 461 -18.36 -37.42 -23.47
N ASN A 462 -17.12 -37.52 -22.98
CA ASN A 462 -16.05 -38.39 -23.46
C ASN A 462 -15.74 -38.18 -24.94
N ASN A 463 -15.83 -36.93 -25.43
CA ASN A 463 -15.55 -36.60 -26.81
C ASN A 463 -14.06 -36.28 -27.07
N GLY A 464 -13.23 -36.24 -26.01
CA GLY A 464 -11.81 -35.92 -26.05
C GLY A 464 -11.49 -34.41 -25.97
N VAL A 465 -12.50 -33.58 -25.74
CA VAL A 465 -12.40 -32.14 -25.49
C VAL A 465 -12.78 -31.90 -24.04
N ILE A 466 -11.93 -31.18 -23.31
CA ILE A 466 -12.19 -30.83 -21.92
C ILE A 466 -13.35 -29.83 -21.85
N ASP A 467 -14.40 -30.19 -21.11
CA ASP A 467 -15.56 -29.33 -20.81
C ASP A 467 -15.28 -28.36 -19.67
N LEU A 468 -14.45 -28.75 -18.70
CA LEU A 468 -14.12 -27.94 -17.52
C LEU A 468 -12.63 -28.09 -17.13
N ASP A 469 -11.88 -26.99 -17.26
CA ASP A 469 -10.43 -26.95 -17.02
C ASP A 469 -10.10 -26.64 -15.55
N LEU A 470 -10.40 -27.59 -14.65
CA LEU A 470 -10.03 -27.52 -13.24
C LEU A 470 -8.53 -27.28 -12.99
N PRO A 471 -7.57 -27.94 -13.70
CA PRO A 471 -6.15 -27.61 -13.54
C PRO A 471 -5.86 -26.15 -13.90
N GLY A 472 -6.50 -25.63 -14.96
CA GLY A 472 -6.41 -24.22 -15.35
C GLY A 472 -6.89 -23.26 -14.26
N PHE A 473 -7.87 -23.69 -13.45
CA PHE A 473 -8.37 -22.95 -12.30
C PHE A 473 -7.55 -23.13 -11.03
N GLY A 474 -6.54 -24.00 -11.06
CA GLY A 474 -5.61 -24.22 -9.97
C GLY A 474 -5.99 -25.35 -9.01
N ALA A 475 -6.87 -26.28 -9.41
CA ALA A 475 -7.15 -27.51 -8.64
C ALA A 475 -5.86 -28.32 -8.36
N SER A 476 -5.83 -29.11 -7.30
CA SER A 476 -4.68 -29.94 -6.93
C SER A 476 -5.08 -31.14 -6.06
N PRO A 477 -4.64 -32.36 -6.42
CA PRO A 477 -4.94 -33.59 -5.67
C PRO A 477 -4.16 -33.75 -4.36
N HIS A 478 -3.61 -32.65 -3.85
CA HIS A 478 -2.76 -32.60 -2.66
C HIS A 478 -3.21 -31.51 -1.69
N GLN A 479 -4.25 -30.77 -2.05
CA GLN A 479 -4.66 -29.56 -1.39
C GLN A 479 -6.13 -29.26 -1.65
N LYS A 480 -6.97 -29.65 -0.68
CA LYS A 480 -8.42 -29.45 -0.70
C LYS A 480 -8.85 -28.14 -1.36
N ASP A 481 -9.69 -28.26 -2.36
CA ASP A 481 -10.23 -27.21 -3.19
C ASP A 481 -11.76 -27.10 -3.02
N LEU A 482 -12.24 -25.86 -3.08
CA LEU A 482 -13.66 -25.55 -2.97
C LEU A 482 -14.04 -24.57 -4.08
N PHE A 483 -14.68 -25.06 -5.13
CA PHE A 483 -15.16 -24.25 -6.24
C PHE A 483 -16.53 -23.67 -5.97
N ILE A 484 -16.66 -22.35 -6.10
CA ILE A 484 -17.91 -21.60 -5.90
C ILE A 484 -18.10 -20.66 -7.08
N GLU A 485 -19.22 -20.79 -7.78
CA GLU A 485 -19.69 -19.81 -8.74
C GLU A 485 -20.60 -18.80 -8.04
N VAL A 486 -20.35 -17.51 -8.24
CA VAL A 486 -21.11 -16.42 -7.64
C VAL A 486 -21.73 -15.57 -8.72
N ASP A 487 -23.05 -15.71 -8.87
CA ASP A 487 -23.86 -14.75 -9.63
C ASP A 487 -24.30 -13.60 -8.73
N TRP A 488 -24.64 -12.46 -9.32
CA TRP A 488 -25.12 -11.29 -8.59
C TRP A 488 -26.27 -10.59 -9.27
N MET A 489 -27.18 -10.02 -8.49
CA MET A 489 -28.25 -9.18 -9.03
C MET A 489 -27.72 -7.81 -9.45
N GLU A 490 -28.11 -7.36 -10.63
CA GLU A 490 -27.71 -6.05 -11.17
C GLU A 490 -28.84 -5.40 -12.00
N ASP A 491 -28.94 -4.07 -11.88
CA ASP A 491 -29.71 -3.21 -12.77
C ASP A 491 -28.92 -1.93 -13.13
N ALA A 492 -29.58 -1.00 -13.83
CA ALA A 492 -28.92 0.22 -14.32
C ALA A 492 -28.43 1.19 -13.22
N ASN A 493 -28.94 1.08 -11.99
CA ASN A 493 -28.62 1.99 -10.90
C ASN A 493 -27.97 1.29 -9.70
N HIS A 494 -27.98 -0.04 -9.67
CA HIS A 494 -27.57 -0.82 -8.51
C HIS A 494 -26.94 -2.15 -8.92
N SER A 495 -25.83 -2.52 -8.30
CA SER A 495 -25.18 -3.82 -8.48
C SER A 495 -24.94 -4.47 -7.13
N HIS A 496 -25.17 -5.78 -7.05
CA HIS A 496 -24.80 -6.62 -5.92
C HIS A 496 -23.55 -7.44 -6.20
N LYS A 497 -22.74 -7.07 -7.21
CA LYS A 497 -21.46 -7.72 -7.45
C LYS A 497 -20.65 -7.70 -6.15
N PRO A 498 -20.18 -8.86 -5.65
CA PRO A 498 -19.53 -8.92 -4.36
C PRO A 498 -18.26 -8.06 -4.34
N HIS A 499 -18.04 -7.36 -3.24
CA HIS A 499 -16.85 -6.55 -3.06
C HIS A 499 -15.59 -7.45 -3.03
N PRO A 500 -14.54 -7.18 -3.82
CA PRO A 500 -13.36 -8.06 -3.90
C PRO A 500 -12.70 -8.35 -2.55
N TRP A 501 -12.62 -7.35 -1.67
CA TRP A 501 -12.13 -7.53 -0.30
C TRP A 501 -12.94 -8.58 0.48
N ALA A 502 -14.26 -8.65 0.30
CA ALA A 502 -15.11 -9.60 1.00
C ALA A 502 -14.81 -11.04 0.57
N ILE A 503 -14.69 -11.26 -0.75
CA ILE A 503 -14.33 -12.55 -1.34
C ILE A 503 -12.94 -12.98 -0.87
N GLN A 504 -11.94 -12.11 -1.00
CA GLN A 504 -10.55 -12.41 -0.60
C GLN A 504 -10.44 -12.72 0.89
N THR A 505 -11.22 -12.02 1.72
CA THR A 505 -11.27 -12.24 3.17
C THR A 505 -11.76 -13.65 3.50
N VAL A 506 -12.76 -14.17 2.78
CA VAL A 506 -13.22 -15.56 2.93
C VAL A 506 -12.18 -16.56 2.40
N ILE A 507 -11.61 -16.33 1.22
CA ILE A 507 -10.54 -17.19 0.64
C ILE A 507 -9.37 -17.33 1.61
N ASN A 508 -8.87 -16.20 2.14
CA ASN A 508 -7.75 -16.19 3.08
C ASN A 508 -8.08 -16.95 4.37
N HIS A 509 -9.33 -16.93 4.82
CA HIS A 509 -9.75 -17.64 6.02
C HIS A 509 -9.64 -19.16 5.85
N PHE A 510 -10.17 -19.71 4.76
CA PHE A 510 -10.07 -21.14 4.46
C PHE A 510 -8.62 -21.57 4.18
N MET A 511 -7.85 -20.73 3.50
CA MET A 511 -6.42 -20.97 3.25
C MET A 511 -5.62 -21.20 4.53
N CYS A 512 -5.98 -20.55 5.65
CA CYS A 512 -5.34 -20.77 6.95
C CYS A 512 -5.52 -22.20 7.49
N TYR A 513 -6.54 -22.92 7.01
CA TYR A 513 -6.85 -24.29 7.38
C TYR A 513 -6.51 -25.29 6.28
N GLY A 514 -5.69 -24.89 5.30
CA GLY A 514 -5.32 -25.75 4.18
C GLY A 514 -6.53 -26.14 3.35
N ILE A 515 -7.42 -25.20 3.06
CA ILE A 515 -8.48 -25.34 2.06
C ILE A 515 -8.37 -24.14 1.12
N ARG A 516 -8.20 -24.39 -0.17
CA ARG A 516 -8.22 -23.35 -1.20
C ARG A 516 -9.65 -23.16 -1.67
N VAL A 517 -10.10 -21.91 -1.72
CA VAL A 517 -11.45 -21.59 -2.19
C VAL A 517 -11.32 -20.81 -3.48
N HIS A 518 -11.91 -21.35 -4.53
CA HIS A 518 -11.93 -20.77 -5.87
C HIS A 518 -13.30 -20.14 -6.09
N VAL A 519 -13.35 -18.81 -6.02
CA VAL A 519 -14.60 -18.06 -6.16
C VAL A 519 -14.64 -17.41 -7.55
N ASP A 520 -15.54 -17.88 -8.39
CA ASP A 520 -15.76 -17.36 -9.74
C ASP A 520 -16.83 -16.28 -9.74
N VAL A 521 -16.40 -15.03 -9.94
CA VAL A 521 -17.25 -13.84 -10.11
C VAL A 521 -17.16 -13.28 -11.53
N GLY A 522 -16.79 -14.13 -12.51
CA GLY A 522 -16.65 -13.75 -13.92
C GLY A 522 -15.35 -14.20 -14.60
N SER A 523 -14.39 -14.72 -13.84
CA SER A 523 -13.00 -14.95 -14.30
C SER A 523 -12.73 -16.39 -14.74
N MET A 524 -13.59 -17.35 -14.40
CA MET A 524 -13.37 -18.77 -14.68
C MET A 524 -14.36 -19.33 -15.69
N GLY A 525 -15.19 -18.48 -16.31
CA GLY A 525 -16.20 -18.86 -17.31
C GLY A 525 -17.64 -18.98 -16.78
N GLY A 526 -17.88 -18.69 -15.51
CA GLY A 526 -19.20 -18.49 -14.89
C GLY A 526 -19.22 -17.16 -14.14
N GLY A 527 -20.15 -16.97 -13.20
CA GLY A 527 -20.27 -15.75 -12.41
C GLY A 527 -20.81 -14.58 -13.24
N ASN A 528 -22.11 -14.39 -13.19
CA ASN A 528 -22.83 -13.50 -14.09
C ASN A 528 -23.71 -12.50 -13.33
N ALA A 529 -23.85 -11.31 -13.93
CA ALA A 529 -24.94 -10.41 -13.59
C ALA A 529 -26.28 -11.03 -14.00
N VAL A 530 -27.19 -11.19 -13.04
CA VAL A 530 -28.57 -11.62 -13.25
C VAL A 530 -29.52 -10.44 -13.01
N PRO A 531 -30.72 -10.41 -13.64
CA PRO A 531 -31.64 -9.29 -13.47
C PRO A 531 -31.99 -9.00 -12.01
N HIS A 532 -31.90 -7.73 -11.60
CA HIS A 532 -32.27 -7.31 -10.25
C HIS A 532 -33.73 -7.64 -9.89
N MET A 533 -33.93 -8.08 -8.65
CA MET A 533 -35.25 -8.29 -8.06
C MET A 533 -35.29 -7.71 -6.65
N GLU A 534 -36.19 -6.74 -6.44
CA GLU A 534 -36.40 -6.03 -5.16
C GLU A 534 -36.77 -6.97 -4.00
N ASP A 535 -37.52 -8.03 -4.31
CA ASP A 535 -37.93 -9.03 -3.34
C ASP A 535 -37.86 -10.42 -3.99
N MET A 536 -36.96 -11.27 -3.49
CA MET A 536 -36.97 -12.70 -3.78
C MET A 536 -38.19 -13.31 -3.07
N ASN A 537 -39.37 -13.21 -3.69
CA ASN A 537 -40.62 -13.71 -3.13
C ASN A 537 -40.66 -15.24 -3.19
N ILE A 538 -39.98 -15.87 -2.23
CA ILE A 538 -39.87 -17.33 -2.03
C ILE A 538 -41.17 -17.86 -1.39
N GLY A 539 -42.30 -17.70 -2.09
CA GLY A 539 -43.54 -18.41 -1.80
C GLY A 539 -43.39 -19.92 -2.09
N ASP A 540 -44.46 -20.71 -1.85
CA ASP A 540 -44.54 -22.19 -1.80
C ASP A 540 -44.05 -23.01 -3.04
N THR A 541 -43.32 -22.38 -3.96
CA THR A 541 -42.51 -23.02 -5.03
C THR A 541 -41.02 -22.71 -4.86
N LYS A 542 -40.56 -22.74 -3.60
CA LYS A 542 -39.22 -22.30 -3.12
C LYS A 542 -38.03 -22.86 -3.89
N LEU A 543 -38.15 -24.09 -4.40
CA LEU A 543 -37.08 -24.80 -5.09
C LEU A 543 -36.88 -24.31 -6.53
N ASN A 544 -37.87 -23.65 -7.14
CA ASN A 544 -37.85 -23.37 -8.57
C ASN A 544 -37.05 -22.12 -8.91
N HIS A 545 -37.03 -21.06 -8.10
CA HIS A 545 -36.49 -19.79 -8.57
C HIS A 545 -34.95 -19.74 -8.59
N LEU A 546 -34.27 -20.02 -7.46
CA LEU A 546 -32.82 -20.11 -7.43
C LEU A 546 -32.30 -21.21 -8.36
N LEU A 547 -32.99 -22.36 -8.40
CA LEU A 547 -32.68 -23.42 -9.35
C LEU A 547 -32.87 -22.97 -10.81
N ASN A 548 -33.90 -22.18 -11.13
CA ASN A 548 -34.09 -21.64 -12.48
C ASN A 548 -32.99 -20.64 -12.85
N ILE A 549 -32.56 -19.79 -11.92
CA ILE A 549 -31.43 -18.89 -12.15
C ILE A 549 -30.17 -19.73 -12.40
N LYS A 550 -29.84 -20.67 -11.51
CA LYS A 550 -28.73 -21.60 -11.70
C LYS A 550 -28.80 -22.32 -13.05
N LEU A 551 -29.95 -22.92 -13.39
CA LEU A 551 -30.13 -23.65 -14.65
C LEU A 551 -30.03 -22.74 -15.89
N ALA A 552 -30.27 -21.44 -15.74
CA ALA A 552 -30.18 -20.46 -16.83
C ALA A 552 -28.79 -19.81 -16.95
N HIS A 553 -28.01 -19.79 -15.87
CA HIS A 553 -26.78 -18.98 -15.77
C HIS A 553 -25.52 -19.78 -15.40
N CYS A 554 -25.64 -21.01 -14.92
CA CYS A 554 -24.51 -21.89 -14.60
C CYS A 554 -24.38 -22.97 -15.68
N ASP A 555 -23.16 -23.13 -16.21
CA ASP A 555 -22.86 -24.14 -17.22
C ASP A 555 -23.09 -25.56 -16.65
N PRO A 556 -23.86 -26.44 -17.32
CA PRO A 556 -24.04 -27.83 -16.90
C PRO A 556 -22.73 -28.61 -16.67
N ALA A 557 -21.63 -28.25 -17.32
CA ALA A 557 -20.30 -28.84 -17.10
C ALA A 557 -19.81 -28.65 -15.65
N ARG A 558 -20.33 -27.67 -14.92
CA ARG A 558 -19.96 -27.32 -13.54
C ARG A 558 -20.78 -28.05 -12.47
N TYR A 559 -21.84 -28.75 -12.85
CA TYR A 559 -22.77 -29.35 -11.88
C TYR A 559 -22.14 -30.48 -11.07
N GLY A 560 -22.17 -30.35 -9.74
CA GLY A 560 -21.54 -31.32 -8.83
C GLY A 560 -20.07 -31.02 -8.53
N ILE A 561 -19.51 -29.96 -9.14
CA ILE A 561 -18.15 -29.49 -8.88
C ILE A 561 -18.21 -28.08 -8.27
N PHE A 562 -18.88 -27.15 -8.96
CA PHE A 562 -19.09 -25.80 -8.43
C PHE A 562 -20.33 -25.76 -7.52
N ARG A 563 -20.14 -25.20 -6.33
CA ARG A 563 -21.22 -24.70 -5.49
C ARG A 563 -21.74 -23.40 -6.10
N TYR A 564 -23.05 -23.18 -6.06
CA TYR A 564 -23.66 -22.02 -6.71
C TYR A 564 -24.18 -21.04 -5.66
N ALA A 565 -23.74 -19.79 -5.75
CA ALA A 565 -24.12 -18.69 -4.88
C ALA A 565 -24.78 -17.56 -5.66
N LEU A 566 -25.68 -16.84 -5.01
CA LEU A 566 -26.34 -15.66 -5.57
C LEU A 566 -26.28 -14.50 -4.57
N PHE A 567 -25.61 -13.41 -4.95
CA PHE A 567 -25.62 -12.16 -4.20
C PHE A 567 -26.79 -11.29 -4.67
N GLY A 568 -27.63 -10.84 -3.74
CA GLY A 568 -28.84 -10.12 -4.14
C GLY A 568 -29.51 -9.29 -3.05
N HIS A 569 -30.54 -8.56 -3.49
CA HIS A 569 -31.36 -7.68 -2.65
C HIS A 569 -32.29 -8.50 -1.76
N GLY A 570 -32.64 -8.02 -0.54
CA GLY A 570 -33.54 -8.79 0.32
C GLY A 570 -34.43 -8.01 1.27
N TRP A 571 -35.76 -8.04 1.04
CA TRP A 571 -36.81 -7.80 2.05
C TRP A 571 -38.10 -8.63 1.83
N GLY A 572 -37.97 -9.91 1.42
CA GLY A 572 -39.02 -10.93 1.52
C GLY A 572 -38.89 -11.75 2.79
N GLN A 573 -39.99 -12.31 3.31
CA GLN A 573 -40.10 -12.97 4.63
C GLN A 573 -39.20 -14.20 4.93
N TYR A 574 -38.16 -14.49 4.16
CA TYR A 574 -37.45 -15.77 4.22
C TYR A 574 -35.95 -15.61 4.45
N PHE A 575 -35.60 -15.57 5.73
CA PHE A 575 -34.26 -15.72 6.28
C PHE A 575 -33.68 -17.12 6.00
N GLY A 576 -32.37 -17.20 5.75
CA GLY A 576 -31.54 -18.39 6.02
C GLY A 576 -32.03 -19.70 5.42
N THR A 577 -32.21 -19.76 4.10
CA THR A 577 -32.68 -21.00 3.44
C THR A 577 -31.58 -22.05 3.24
N GLY A 578 -30.35 -21.79 3.68
CA GLY A 578 -29.20 -22.69 3.52
C GLY A 578 -28.83 -23.05 2.08
N ASN A 579 -29.41 -22.33 1.12
CA ASN A 579 -28.87 -22.18 -0.21
C ASN A 579 -27.93 -20.97 -0.17
N MET A 580 -26.84 -20.94 -0.94
CA MET A 580 -25.85 -19.85 -0.89
C MET A 580 -26.34 -18.51 -1.44
N THR A 581 -27.49 -18.02 -0.96
CA THR A 581 -28.05 -16.71 -1.25
C THR A 581 -27.52 -15.71 -0.23
N VAL A 582 -26.64 -14.82 -0.68
CA VAL A 582 -25.99 -13.83 0.17
C VAL A 582 -26.74 -12.51 0.05
N ARG A 583 -27.16 -11.98 1.20
CA ARG A 583 -27.70 -10.63 1.29
C ARG A 583 -26.55 -9.63 1.33
N SER A 584 -26.55 -8.67 0.42
CA SER A 584 -25.50 -7.65 0.27
C SER A 584 -25.88 -6.27 0.82
N ASP A 585 -27.15 -6.04 1.21
CA ASP A 585 -27.64 -4.78 1.80
C ASP A 585 -27.83 -4.87 3.33
N PRO A 586 -27.46 -3.84 4.11
CA PRO A 586 -27.67 -3.85 5.55
C PRO A 586 -29.16 -3.65 5.93
N PRO A 587 -29.59 -4.18 7.08
CA PRO A 587 -30.99 -4.20 7.51
C PRO A 587 -31.54 -2.87 8.07
N ASN A 588 -30.76 -1.80 8.09
CA ASN A 588 -31.20 -0.44 8.41
C ASN A 588 -31.34 0.36 7.11
N ASN A 589 -32.44 1.09 6.94
CA ASN A 589 -32.72 1.97 5.78
C ASN A 589 -31.73 3.15 5.61
N GLU A 590 -30.53 3.04 6.16
CA GLU A 590 -29.41 3.92 5.92
C GLU A 590 -28.68 3.30 4.73
N ASN A 591 -28.81 3.91 3.55
CA ASN A 591 -28.18 3.51 2.28
C ASN A 591 -26.65 3.31 2.39
N HIS A 592 -26.23 2.21 3.01
CA HIS A 592 -24.86 1.73 3.05
C HIS A 592 -24.81 0.43 2.26
N TYR A 593 -25.09 0.53 0.97
CA TYR A 593 -24.73 -0.50 0.01
C TYR A 593 -23.23 -0.77 0.17
N ASP A 594 -22.81 -2.03 0.09
CA ASP A 594 -21.40 -2.41 -0.05
C ASP A 594 -20.52 -2.30 1.21
N GLU A 595 -21.04 -2.57 2.41
CA GLU A 595 -20.15 -2.80 3.56
C GLU A 595 -19.47 -4.18 3.39
N PRO A 596 -18.16 -4.23 3.05
CA PRO A 596 -17.52 -5.46 2.60
C PRO A 596 -17.43 -6.53 3.70
N TYR A 597 -17.42 -6.09 4.96
CA TYR A 597 -17.38 -6.99 6.10
C TYR A 597 -18.70 -7.77 6.27
N PHE A 598 -19.84 -7.13 6.07
CA PHE A 598 -21.15 -7.77 6.10
C PHE A 598 -21.28 -8.83 5.01
N GLN A 599 -20.82 -8.53 3.79
CA GLN A 599 -20.80 -9.49 2.69
C GLN A 599 -19.92 -10.71 3.01
N ALA A 600 -18.69 -10.50 3.49
CA ALA A 600 -17.79 -11.60 3.86
C ALA A 600 -18.39 -12.50 4.93
N LYS A 601 -19.02 -11.88 5.94
CA LYS A 601 -19.67 -12.53 7.07
C LYS A 601 -20.85 -13.41 6.65
N GLN A 602 -21.72 -12.89 5.79
CA GLN A 602 -22.85 -13.65 5.26
C GLN A 602 -22.38 -14.75 4.32
N PHE A 603 -21.40 -14.47 3.46
CA PHE A 603 -20.91 -15.45 2.51
C PHE A 603 -20.30 -16.67 3.17
N ILE A 604 -19.41 -16.50 4.17
CA ILE A 604 -18.84 -17.64 4.90
C ILE A 604 -19.89 -18.43 5.70
N HIS A 605 -20.93 -17.77 6.21
CA HIS A 605 -22.06 -18.43 6.88
C HIS A 605 -22.80 -19.36 5.91
N GLU A 606 -23.11 -18.86 4.71
CA GLU A 606 -23.81 -19.64 3.70
C GLU A 606 -22.93 -20.76 3.11
N ILE A 607 -21.60 -20.56 3.00
CA ILE A 607 -20.68 -21.65 2.68
C ILE A 607 -20.80 -22.77 3.73
N GLY A 608 -20.89 -22.43 5.02
CA GLY A 608 -21.08 -23.42 6.08
C GLY A 608 -22.34 -24.27 5.89
N HIS A 609 -23.45 -23.68 5.44
CA HIS A 609 -24.64 -24.45 5.08
C HIS A 609 -24.41 -25.38 3.89
N SER A 610 -23.67 -24.93 2.87
CA SER A 610 -23.29 -25.78 1.74
C SER A 610 -22.42 -26.97 2.17
N LEU A 611 -21.68 -26.84 3.27
CA LEU A 611 -20.87 -27.89 3.90
C LEU A 611 -21.64 -28.70 4.96
N ALA A 612 -22.98 -28.64 4.94
CA ALA A 612 -23.87 -29.35 5.86
C ALA A 612 -23.67 -28.98 7.34
N LEU A 613 -23.25 -27.74 7.63
CA LEU A 613 -23.22 -27.18 8.98
C LEU A 613 -24.57 -26.51 9.29
N GLY A 614 -25.20 -26.94 10.39
CA GLY A 614 -26.34 -26.24 10.97
C GLY A 614 -25.90 -25.14 11.95
N HIS A 615 -26.81 -24.25 12.34
CA HIS A 615 -26.49 -23.13 13.23
C HIS A 615 -25.95 -23.55 14.62
N GLY A 616 -26.15 -24.82 15.01
CA GLY A 616 -25.61 -25.40 16.24
C GLY A 616 -24.82 -26.69 16.12
N GLY A 617 -24.30 -26.99 14.92
CA GLY A 617 -23.66 -28.26 14.63
C GLY A 617 -24.65 -29.40 14.34
N GLN A 618 -24.13 -30.56 13.98
CA GLN A 618 -24.92 -31.74 13.59
C GLN A 618 -25.41 -32.53 14.82
N SER A 619 -26.70 -32.88 14.87
CA SER A 619 -27.21 -33.86 15.84
C SER A 619 -27.06 -35.27 15.29
N LEU A 620 -26.13 -36.04 15.86
CA LEU A 620 -25.88 -37.45 15.47
C LEU A 620 -27.05 -38.41 15.79
N THR A 621 -28.14 -37.94 16.41
CA THR A 621 -29.22 -38.83 16.91
C THR A 621 -30.40 -39.01 15.96
N GLN A 622 -30.44 -38.31 14.81
CA GLN A 622 -31.57 -38.37 13.87
C GLN A 622 -31.18 -38.28 12.39
N MET A 623 -30.01 -38.82 11.99
CA MET A 623 -29.73 -38.97 10.56
C MET A 623 -30.56 -40.12 9.99
N SER A 624 -31.47 -39.81 9.07
CA SER A 624 -32.17 -40.84 8.29
C SER A 624 -31.26 -41.23 7.13
N GLU A 625 -30.92 -42.52 6.99
CA GLU A 625 -30.14 -43.12 5.89
C GLU A 625 -30.77 -42.94 4.48
N ALA A 626 -31.90 -42.24 4.37
CA ALA A 626 -32.72 -42.18 3.15
C ALA A 626 -32.28 -41.13 2.11
N TYR A 627 -31.24 -40.31 2.37
CA TYR A 627 -30.85 -39.20 1.47
C TYR A 627 -29.33 -39.08 1.32
N SER A 628 -28.85 -38.84 0.10
CA SER A 628 -27.43 -38.54 -0.15
C SER A 628 -27.02 -37.19 0.45
N LEU A 629 -25.71 -36.97 0.69
CA LEU A 629 -25.18 -35.71 1.21
C LEU A 629 -25.61 -34.51 0.35
N ASP A 630 -25.60 -34.68 -0.98
CA ASP A 630 -26.10 -33.71 -1.95
C ASP A 630 -27.59 -33.38 -1.77
N GLN A 631 -28.43 -34.40 -1.57
CA GLN A 631 -29.85 -34.19 -1.31
C GLN A 631 -30.07 -33.46 0.02
N GLN A 632 -29.20 -33.65 1.00
CA GLN A 632 -29.27 -32.95 2.28
C GLN A 632 -28.81 -31.48 2.18
N CYS A 633 -27.85 -31.17 1.30
CA CYS A 633 -27.39 -29.81 1.02
C CYS A 633 -28.41 -28.98 0.22
N TYR A 634 -29.20 -29.59 -0.66
CA TYR A 634 -30.27 -28.91 -1.42
C TYR A 634 -31.61 -28.81 -0.67
N LEU A 635 -31.80 -29.58 0.41
CA LEU A 635 -33.07 -29.70 1.11
C LEU A 635 -32.97 -29.13 2.53
N PHE A 636 -33.01 -27.80 2.65
CA PHE A 636 -33.46 -27.13 3.87
C PHE A 636 -34.97 -27.36 4.05
N ARG A 637 -35.29 -28.61 4.37
CA ARG A 637 -36.63 -29.08 4.67
C ARG A 637 -36.88 -28.82 6.15
N ASN A 638 -37.66 -27.77 6.45
CA ASN A 638 -38.16 -27.47 7.79
C ASN A 638 -38.96 -28.65 8.42
N ASP A 639 -39.21 -29.73 7.66
CA ASP A 639 -39.84 -30.99 8.09
C ASP A 639 -38.86 -32.10 8.52
N VAL A 640 -37.53 -31.96 8.37
CA VAL A 640 -36.58 -32.89 9.01
C VAL A 640 -36.21 -32.39 10.40
N ALA A 641 -36.68 -33.10 11.43
CA ALA A 641 -36.46 -32.83 12.85
C ALA A 641 -34.98 -32.90 13.32
N SER A 642 -34.03 -33.12 12.40
CA SER A 642 -32.64 -33.50 12.69
C SER A 642 -31.64 -32.33 12.81
N TRP A 643 -32.03 -31.09 12.46
CA TRP A 643 -31.11 -29.95 12.49
C TRP A 643 -31.29 -29.11 13.76
N ILE A 644 -30.25 -29.05 14.59
CA ILE A 644 -30.22 -28.20 15.79
C ILE A 644 -29.99 -26.75 15.31
N ASN A 645 -31.09 -26.03 15.09
CA ASN A 645 -31.08 -24.59 14.78
C ASN A 645 -30.81 -23.70 16.01
N THR A 646 -30.60 -24.30 17.18
CA THR A 646 -30.53 -23.62 18.45
C THR A 646 -29.21 -23.95 19.14
N ASN A 647 -28.20 -23.10 18.98
CA ASN A 647 -26.99 -23.15 19.79
C ASN A 647 -26.95 -21.99 20.77
N TYR A 648 -27.18 -22.30 22.04
CA TYR A 648 -26.95 -21.37 23.14
C TYR A 648 -25.66 -21.69 23.89
N LYS A 649 -24.60 -22.19 23.23
CA LYS A 649 -23.25 -22.23 23.82
C LYS A 649 -22.69 -20.82 23.79
N PRO A 650 -22.68 -20.07 24.90
CA PRO A 650 -22.41 -18.63 24.85
C PRO A 650 -20.89 -18.34 24.84
N ASN A 651 -20.10 -19.41 24.77
CA ASN A 651 -18.66 -19.49 24.73
C ASN A 651 -18.15 -20.08 23.39
N TYR A 652 -19.02 -20.23 22.37
CA TYR A 652 -18.64 -20.68 21.03
C TYR A 652 -18.97 -19.60 20.00
N LEU A 653 -17.97 -18.78 19.68
CA LEU A 653 -18.03 -17.77 18.61
C LEU A 653 -17.96 -18.45 17.25
N SER A 654 -19.07 -19.01 16.81
CA SER A 654 -19.20 -19.59 15.48
C SER A 654 -19.89 -18.64 14.52
N MET A 655 -19.34 -18.54 13.31
CA MET A 655 -20.00 -17.88 12.19
C MET A 655 -21.37 -18.49 11.90
N MET A 656 -21.58 -19.77 12.19
CA MET A 656 -22.86 -20.46 12.04
C MET A 656 -23.88 -20.08 13.13
N ASN A 657 -23.49 -19.42 14.21
CA ASN A 657 -24.40 -19.05 15.29
C ASN A 657 -25.15 -17.74 14.94
N TYR A 658 -26.48 -17.85 14.82
CA TYR A 658 -27.37 -16.73 14.44
C TYR A 658 -27.32 -15.53 15.40
N LEU A 659 -26.94 -15.75 16.67
CA LEU A 659 -26.76 -14.69 17.66
C LEU A 659 -25.61 -13.74 17.25
N TYR A 660 -24.55 -14.27 16.65
CA TYR A 660 -23.42 -13.50 16.16
C TYR A 660 -23.59 -13.09 14.69
N SER A 661 -24.44 -13.78 13.91
CA SER A 661 -24.69 -13.46 12.50
C SER A 661 -25.69 -12.32 12.26
N SER A 662 -26.66 -12.08 13.15
CA SER A 662 -27.68 -11.02 13.02
C SER A 662 -27.25 -9.63 13.58
N ASN A 663 -28.14 -8.61 13.51
CA ASN A 663 -27.95 -7.18 13.88
C ASN A 663 -27.36 -6.88 15.28
N ASN A 664 -27.09 -7.90 16.08
CA ASN A 664 -26.65 -7.82 17.46
C ASN A 664 -25.27 -8.47 17.67
N GLY A 665 -24.43 -8.53 16.63
CA GLY A 665 -23.06 -9.09 16.68
C GLY A 665 -22.28 -8.70 17.93
N LEU A 666 -21.23 -9.46 18.26
CA LEU A 666 -20.46 -9.30 19.50
C LEU A 666 -20.11 -7.82 19.73
N ARG A 667 -20.41 -7.25 20.91
CA ARG A 667 -20.15 -5.84 21.21
C ARG A 667 -19.08 -5.71 22.29
N ALA A 668 -18.14 -4.81 22.09
CA ALA A 668 -17.21 -4.35 23.12
C ALA A 668 -17.55 -2.91 23.51
N ARG A 669 -17.20 -2.52 24.73
CA ARG A 669 -17.30 -1.12 25.16
C ARG A 669 -15.93 -0.50 25.17
N THR A 670 -15.78 0.63 24.50
CA THR A 670 -14.54 1.41 24.47
C THR A 670 -14.28 2.10 25.80
N THR A 671 -13.03 2.51 26.06
CA THR A 671 -12.64 3.25 27.27
C THR A 671 -13.38 4.57 27.49
N ASP A 672 -13.88 5.19 26.42
CA ASP A 672 -14.73 6.38 26.44
C ASP A 672 -16.24 6.07 26.58
N GLY A 673 -16.58 4.79 26.77
CA GLY A 673 -17.94 4.34 27.11
C GLY A 673 -18.86 4.10 25.91
N GLN A 674 -18.34 4.06 24.68
CA GLN A 674 -19.12 3.73 23.49
C GLN A 674 -19.20 2.21 23.29
N ASP A 675 -20.39 1.71 22.94
CA ASP A 675 -20.54 0.32 22.53
C ASP A 675 -20.14 0.20 21.05
N ILE A 676 -19.00 -0.45 20.78
CA ILE A 676 -18.56 -0.81 19.43
C ILE A 676 -19.02 -2.23 19.10
N MET A 677 -19.52 -2.42 17.89
CA MET A 677 -19.73 -3.76 17.37
C MET A 677 -18.38 -4.32 16.94
N LEU A 678 -17.98 -5.45 17.52
CA LEU A 678 -16.85 -6.25 17.06
C LEU A 678 -17.28 -6.92 15.75
N LEU A 679 -17.19 -6.14 14.69
CA LEU A 679 -17.30 -6.54 13.30
C LEU A 679 -16.01 -7.26 12.89
N GLY A 680 -15.54 -8.24 13.66
CA GLY A 680 -14.39 -9.06 13.30
C GLY A 680 -14.62 -10.51 13.69
N PHE A 681 -14.53 -11.43 12.72
CA PHE A 681 -13.98 -12.76 13.01
C PHE A 681 -12.47 -12.60 13.17
N SER A 682 -11.78 -13.55 13.81
CA SER A 682 -10.34 -13.43 14.13
C SER A 682 -9.52 -13.01 12.89
N GLN A 683 -9.16 -11.73 12.83
CA GLN A 683 -8.42 -11.18 11.70
C GLN A 683 -7.01 -11.80 11.72
N ASN A 684 -6.72 -12.63 10.73
CA ASN A 684 -5.36 -13.08 10.36
C ASN A 684 -4.53 -13.84 11.40
N LEU A 685 -5.15 -14.54 12.37
CA LEU A 685 -4.38 -15.48 13.20
C LEU A 685 -4.45 -16.88 12.60
N CYS A 686 -3.44 -17.22 11.79
CA CYS A 686 -3.10 -18.61 11.48
C CYS A 686 -2.66 -19.28 12.79
N GLY A 687 -3.60 -19.81 13.55
CA GLY A 687 -3.35 -20.43 14.84
C GLY A 687 -4.40 -21.49 15.11
N THR A 688 -3.94 -22.74 15.20
CA THR A 688 -4.72 -23.87 15.71
C THR A 688 -5.07 -23.59 17.16
N HIS A 689 -6.21 -22.97 17.37
CA HIS A 689 -6.86 -23.04 18.65
C HIS A 689 -7.88 -24.16 18.53
N ASP A 690 -7.39 -25.39 18.77
CA ASP A 690 -8.29 -26.48 19.11
C ASP A 690 -9.15 -25.99 20.27
N LEU A 691 -10.44 -25.82 20.00
CA LEU A 691 -11.43 -25.53 21.02
C LEU A 691 -11.62 -26.82 21.83
N ASP A 692 -10.71 -27.04 22.78
CA ASP A 692 -10.94 -28.00 23.84
C ASP A 692 -12.11 -27.48 24.68
N GLU A 693 -13.28 -28.11 24.52
CA GLU A 693 -14.48 -27.78 25.31
C GLU A 693 -14.24 -27.92 26.82
N ASN A 694 -13.13 -28.55 27.25
CA ASN A 694 -12.72 -28.68 28.64
C ASN A 694 -11.72 -27.60 29.11
N HIS A 695 -11.13 -26.81 28.19
CA HIS A 695 -10.12 -25.77 28.48
C HIS A 695 -10.33 -24.52 27.61
N LEU A 696 -11.54 -23.97 27.66
CA LEU A 696 -11.92 -22.79 26.89
C LEU A 696 -11.18 -21.54 27.35
N ASN A 697 -10.62 -20.80 26.39
CA ASN A 697 -10.06 -19.48 26.60
C ASN A 697 -10.78 -18.48 25.67
N GLU A 698 -11.61 -17.61 26.24
CA GLU A 698 -12.46 -16.65 25.51
C GLU A 698 -11.68 -15.50 24.87
N SER A 699 -10.40 -15.30 25.21
CA SER A 699 -9.55 -14.27 24.60
C SER A 699 -8.87 -14.73 23.30
N VAL A 700 -9.03 -16.00 22.95
CA VAL A 700 -8.37 -16.63 21.81
C VAL A 700 -9.00 -16.15 20.50
N GLY A 701 -8.17 -15.68 19.56
CA GLY A 701 -8.60 -15.15 18.26
C GLY A 701 -8.76 -13.63 18.18
N PHE A 702 -8.60 -12.88 19.28
CA PHE A 702 -8.64 -11.41 19.30
C PHE A 702 -7.24 -10.82 19.46
N ASN A 703 -6.77 -10.04 18.47
CA ASN A 703 -5.48 -9.35 18.50
C ASN A 703 -5.54 -7.92 19.08
N TYR A 704 -6.66 -7.54 19.70
CA TYR A 704 -6.72 -6.30 20.46
C TYR A 704 -6.19 -6.55 21.88
N PRO A 705 -5.43 -5.62 22.48
CA PRO A 705 -5.12 -5.67 23.90
C PRO A 705 -6.42 -5.49 24.69
N LEU A 706 -7.15 -6.58 24.90
CA LEU A 706 -8.41 -6.60 25.63
C LEU A 706 -8.10 -6.64 27.13
N ASP A 707 -8.03 -5.46 27.74
CA ASP A 707 -8.16 -5.33 29.20
C ASP A 707 -9.64 -5.13 29.62
N TRP A 708 -10.59 -5.39 28.70
CA TRP A 708 -11.96 -4.87 28.73
C TRP A 708 -13.00 -6.01 28.75
N GLY A 709 -13.96 -5.95 29.67
CA GLY A 709 -14.99 -6.99 29.83
C GLY A 709 -15.90 -7.13 28.59
N MET A 710 -16.06 -8.36 28.10
CA MET A 710 -17.06 -8.71 27.09
C MET A 710 -18.47 -8.68 27.73
N TYR A 711 -19.42 -7.97 27.13
CA TYR A 711 -20.76 -7.77 27.71
C TYR A 711 -21.91 -8.26 26.81
N THR A 712 -21.98 -9.56 26.48
CA THR A 712 -23.23 -10.12 25.93
C THR A 712 -23.48 -11.56 26.36
N TRP A 713 -23.73 -11.76 27.66
CA TRP A 713 -24.35 -12.98 28.22
C TRP A 713 -25.82 -12.76 28.63
N LYS A 714 -26.54 -11.82 28.01
CA LYS A 714 -27.98 -11.66 28.30
C LYS A 714 -28.81 -12.52 27.35
N ARG A 715 -29.48 -13.54 27.92
CA ARG A 715 -30.56 -14.27 27.24
C ARG A 715 -31.62 -13.27 26.80
N GLN A 716 -32.18 -13.50 25.62
CA GLN A 716 -33.35 -12.77 25.13
C GLN A 716 -34.47 -12.87 26.19
N GLY A 717 -34.83 -11.73 26.80
CA GLY A 717 -35.89 -11.64 27.81
C GLY A 717 -35.51 -11.04 29.17
N GLU A 718 -34.24 -10.74 29.43
CA GLU A 718 -33.85 -10.02 30.65
C GLU A 718 -33.40 -8.59 30.31
N ILE A 719 -34.17 -7.61 30.82
CA ILE A 719 -33.93 -6.16 30.70
C ILE A 719 -32.53 -5.81 31.23
#